data_AF-A0A3L6P0F0-F1
#
_entry.id   AF-A0A3L6P0F0-F1
#
_cell.length_a   1.000
_cell.length_b   1.000
_cell.length_c   1.000
_cell.angle_alpha   90.00
_cell.angle_beta   90.00
_cell.angle_gamma   90.00
#
_symmetry.space_group_name_H-M   'P 1'
#
loop_
_entity.id
_entity.type
_entity.pdbx_description
1 polymer ?
#
loop_
_entity_poly.entity_id
_entity_poly.type
_entity_poly.pdbx_seq_one_letter_code
_entity_poly.pdbx_strand_id
1 'polypeptide(L)'
;MACRLYLHPLVISTAQQFFFIYIAGFTSRTSILRPVGFIIFLISTFVALATFEDFVEPPGWVSRAIISAFPQISLTYFERMIVRKIAYAEDREKKDQEPQSRIAEFRKRYVFGQEVASSMRGLGTPWEIRNIHHFDSQDPTYVPAATPFVCINLLKVLLCYFVHKLCITTQLSLDQQYMAPNYVPIFRRVDEVTLAELQVRYIATVTTVVSIFCFIQGGYSLASAASVTMNPKAVKDWRPIFGELTESYCLRQFWSTFWHQGLQNNLRGTATWIVKNIFRMKSYSLPSRYLKILLAFALSGLVHAPSDMGSAVSAKDSGAIQFFSTQLIGLMLEDVFGDLFLPLWKYKFTRILARLAGYFWVISFLAWSGPVRWFPVILQQRPETELIRLSAFKPMAKVMSCCSFLEPLLRKILPFGLGNFVEYNSRDWNYEQIHDLQERIGDTFIIVSPKQIRVFTGNAKASDDLCRRRRDFVKAVALYKPLEIFGRNVVTTEGDDWVRHRRITTPPFNERNSALVWDESKRQATDMLKMWASNPKGVVNPQSDTMVLALHVLTAAGFGRSYTFGSGLESALENHSLTYRDSLSLILGNLFTAVFTATLNLPTWMLPSKFKQVQDAVVNFRQYMAEMVAEEREAMDAGAEEQDNLMSILVRASENQNKEGKGTRHLTDSEIYGNLFSYNLAGHETTSNTLAYATILLAANPEWQKWAAEEVDQITAGVDLKDLDYETYYPQLKRVLAIMHETLRLFGAARAVPKTTLVDQTLKVNGTSYTIPKNTFVGVNLAGLHTSSASWGDNALQWLPSRWITTDETGEKLAPTPTGAFLPWAAGPRVCPGKKFSQVEFVAVMACLLKEYTVEPDAEGDLKEAASRALMEEAKQSSFNFLLKVKHPEKIKLRCVRRV
;
A
#
# COMPACT_ATOMS: atom_id res chain seq x y z
N MET A 1 -0.60 33.45 24.08
CA MET A 1 -0.44 32.24 23.23
C MET A 1 -1.27 31.12 23.87
N ALA A 2 -2.48 30.86 23.37
CA ALA A 2 -3.38 29.90 24.00
C ALA A 2 -3.04 28.46 23.59
N CYS A 3 -2.96 27.55 24.55
CA CYS A 3 -2.63 26.15 24.31
C CYS A 3 -3.78 25.44 23.58
N ARG A 4 -3.66 25.27 22.26
CA ARG A 4 -4.60 24.45 21.47
C ARG A 4 -4.35 22.97 21.77
N LEU A 5 -5.29 22.32 22.42
CA LEU A 5 -5.31 20.85 22.58
C LEU A 5 -5.66 20.22 21.22
N TYR A 6 -4.63 19.84 20.46
CA TYR A 6 -4.75 19.15 19.16
C TYR A 6 -5.18 17.68 19.33
N LEU A 7 -6.46 17.46 19.67
CA LEU A 7 -7.07 16.13 19.65
C LEU A 7 -7.57 15.80 18.24
N HIS A 8 -7.04 14.72 17.66
CA HIS A 8 -7.41 14.25 16.32
C HIS A 8 -8.92 13.90 16.26
N PRO A 9 -9.68 14.30 15.21
CA PRO A 9 -11.13 14.12 15.15
C PRO A 9 -11.61 12.68 15.40
N LEU A 10 -10.89 11.66 14.90
CA LEU A 10 -11.24 10.25 15.18
C LEU A 10 -11.18 9.88 16.68
N VAL A 11 -10.29 10.50 17.46
CA VAL A 11 -10.21 10.30 18.92
C VAL A 11 -11.44 10.91 19.59
N ILE A 12 -11.85 12.11 19.15
CA ILE A 12 -13.06 12.78 19.65
C ILE A 12 -14.31 11.95 19.33
N SER A 13 -14.45 11.46 18.10
CA SER A 13 -15.57 10.61 17.67
C SER A 13 -15.63 9.28 18.43
N THR A 14 -14.47 8.64 18.63
CA THR A 14 -14.36 7.41 19.43
C THR A 14 -14.74 7.65 20.89
N ALA A 15 -14.29 8.76 21.49
CA ALA A 15 -14.64 9.13 22.86
C ALA A 15 -16.14 9.45 23.00
N GLN A 16 -16.74 10.18 22.06
CA GLN A 16 -18.20 10.37 21.99
C GLN A 16 -18.91 9.01 21.97
N GLN A 17 -18.49 8.08 21.11
CA GLN A 17 -19.18 6.80 20.97
C GLN A 17 -19.09 5.94 22.24
N PHE A 18 -17.92 5.86 22.91
CA PHE A 18 -17.81 5.19 24.21
C PHE A 18 -18.68 5.85 25.30
N PHE A 19 -18.73 7.17 25.34
CA PHE A 19 -19.55 7.90 26.31
C PHE A 19 -21.06 7.71 26.07
N PHE A 20 -21.49 7.61 24.80
CA PHE A 20 -22.87 7.25 24.46
C PHE A 20 -23.20 5.84 24.97
N ILE A 21 -22.35 4.85 24.67
CA ILE A 21 -22.51 3.46 25.12
C ILE A 21 -22.64 3.41 26.65
N TYR A 22 -21.76 4.12 27.36
CA TYR A 22 -21.80 4.20 28.82
C TYR A 22 -23.11 4.80 29.33
N ILE A 23 -23.52 5.97 28.83
CA ILE A 23 -24.76 6.61 29.29
C ILE A 23 -26.00 5.74 29.00
N ALA A 24 -26.07 5.13 27.81
CA ALA A 24 -27.21 4.30 27.42
C ALA A 24 -27.33 3.02 28.26
N GLY A 25 -26.22 2.32 28.53
CA GLY A 25 -26.21 1.06 29.28
C GLY A 25 -26.23 1.20 30.81
N PHE A 26 -25.68 2.30 31.34
CA PHE A 26 -25.36 2.41 32.78
C PHE A 26 -26.08 3.57 33.50
N THR A 27 -26.91 4.38 32.82
CA THR A 27 -27.73 5.43 33.48
C THR A 27 -29.23 5.18 33.37
N SER A 28 -29.97 5.48 34.44
CA SER A 28 -31.43 5.46 34.44
C SER A 28 -32.03 6.55 33.53
N ARG A 29 -33.28 6.36 33.10
CA ARG A 29 -34.03 7.31 32.25
C ARG A 29 -34.26 8.70 32.85
N THR A 30 -34.00 8.87 34.15
CA THR A 30 -34.10 10.14 34.90
C THR A 30 -32.75 10.75 35.24
N SER A 31 -31.62 10.11 34.90
CA SER A 31 -30.28 10.59 35.28
C SER A 31 -29.93 11.94 34.66
N ILE A 32 -29.42 12.86 35.50
CA ILE A 32 -28.91 14.18 35.08
C ILE A 32 -27.67 14.09 34.18
N LEU A 33 -26.95 12.96 34.18
CA LEU A 33 -25.83 12.72 33.27
C LEU A 33 -26.28 12.72 31.79
N ARG A 34 -27.55 12.43 31.50
CA ARG A 34 -28.09 12.43 30.13
C ARG A 34 -28.09 13.83 29.49
N PRO A 35 -28.74 14.87 30.06
CA PRO A 35 -28.66 16.23 29.52
C PRO A 35 -27.26 16.83 29.61
N VAL A 36 -26.48 16.55 30.67
CA VAL A 36 -25.08 16.99 30.76
C VAL A 36 -24.24 16.40 29.62
N GLY A 37 -24.42 15.11 29.32
CA GLY A 37 -23.76 14.44 28.21
C GLY A 37 -24.12 15.02 26.84
N PHE A 38 -25.34 15.55 26.66
CA PHE A 38 -25.69 16.25 25.43
C PHE A 38 -24.90 17.56 25.25
N ILE A 39 -24.68 18.31 26.33
CA ILE A 39 -23.84 19.53 26.29
C ILE A 39 -22.40 19.17 25.93
N ILE A 40 -21.85 18.10 26.51
CA ILE A 40 -20.52 17.56 26.16
C ILE A 40 -20.46 17.17 24.67
N PHE A 41 -21.53 16.59 24.11
CA PHE A 41 -21.61 16.22 22.69
C PHE A 41 -21.64 17.45 21.78
N LEU A 42 -22.36 18.51 22.16
CA LEU A 42 -22.35 19.77 21.40
C LEU A 42 -20.97 20.43 21.42
N ILE A 43 -20.30 20.49 22.59
CA ILE A 43 -18.95 21.06 22.72
C ILE A 43 -17.94 20.25 21.92
N SER A 44 -17.95 18.92 22.04
CA SER A 44 -17.01 18.05 21.30
C SER A 44 -17.26 18.05 19.79
N THR A 45 -18.52 18.15 19.34
CA THR A 45 -18.84 18.39 17.93
C THR A 45 -18.34 19.76 17.47
N PHE A 46 -18.54 20.83 18.23
CA PHE A 46 -18.02 22.15 17.89
C PHE A 46 -16.48 22.15 17.77
N VAL A 47 -15.77 21.56 18.75
CA VAL A 47 -14.31 21.43 18.72
C VAL A 47 -13.86 20.61 17.50
N ALA A 48 -14.48 19.46 17.23
CA ALA A 48 -14.13 18.61 16.09
C ALA A 48 -14.36 19.29 14.74
N LEU A 49 -15.40 20.13 14.61
CA LEU A 49 -15.65 20.93 13.41
C LEU A 49 -14.63 22.08 13.29
N ALA A 50 -14.32 22.76 14.39
CA ALA A 50 -13.40 23.91 14.42
C ALA A 50 -11.92 23.54 14.19
N THR A 51 -11.53 22.29 14.48
CA THR A 51 -10.17 21.77 14.22
C THR A 51 -10.10 20.87 12.99
N PHE A 52 -11.20 20.60 12.29
CA PHE A 52 -11.23 19.59 11.22
C PHE A 52 -10.23 19.84 10.09
N GLU A 53 -10.13 21.10 9.66
CA GLU A 53 -9.27 21.53 8.55
C GLU A 53 -7.77 21.32 8.88
N ASP A 54 -7.38 21.39 10.15
CA ASP A 54 -5.99 21.16 10.61
C ASP A 54 -5.51 19.69 10.41
N PHE A 55 -6.41 18.74 10.12
CA PHE A 55 -6.10 17.29 10.10
C PHE A 55 -6.38 16.56 8.79
N VAL A 56 -7.03 17.19 7.80
CA VAL A 56 -7.58 16.46 6.63
C VAL A 56 -7.23 17.10 5.30
N GLU A 57 -6.02 16.80 4.82
CA GLU A 57 -5.59 17.08 3.44
C GLU A 57 -5.27 15.79 2.65
N PRO A 58 -5.69 15.69 1.37
CA PRO A 58 -6.60 16.58 0.68
C PRO A 58 -8.07 16.35 1.09
N PRO A 59 -8.95 17.35 0.92
CA PRO A 59 -10.41 17.15 0.96
C PRO A 59 -10.82 16.06 -0.04
N GLY A 60 -11.81 15.23 0.30
CA GLY A 60 -12.33 14.15 -0.54
C GLY A 60 -13.78 13.84 -0.19
N TRP A 61 -14.17 12.56 -0.01
CA TRP A 61 -15.37 12.23 0.78
C TRP A 61 -15.15 11.36 2.01
N VAL A 62 -13.95 10.78 2.23
CA VAL A 62 -13.63 10.22 3.55
C VAL A 62 -13.71 11.34 4.61
N SER A 63 -13.21 12.52 4.24
CA SER A 63 -13.40 13.78 4.97
C SER A 63 -14.88 14.08 5.24
N ARG A 64 -15.71 14.15 4.19
CA ARG A 64 -17.17 14.43 4.25
C ARG A 64 -17.91 13.48 5.18
N ALA A 65 -17.55 12.19 5.15
CA ALA A 65 -18.15 11.17 6.00
C ALA A 65 -17.76 11.35 7.47
N ILE A 66 -16.46 11.49 7.76
CA ILE A 66 -15.95 11.69 9.13
C ILE A 66 -16.56 12.95 9.75
N ILE A 67 -16.54 14.08 9.04
CA ILE A 67 -17.05 15.35 9.58
C ILE A 67 -18.57 15.35 9.76
N SER A 68 -19.33 14.66 8.89
CA SER A 68 -20.79 14.51 9.05
C SER A 68 -21.20 13.61 10.23
N ALA A 69 -20.30 12.76 10.72
CA ALA A 69 -20.60 11.83 11.81
C ALA A 69 -20.87 12.57 13.13
N PHE A 70 -20.13 13.63 13.45
CA PHE A 70 -20.28 14.38 14.71
C PHE A 70 -21.70 14.96 14.93
N PRO A 71 -22.28 15.78 14.02
CA PRO A 71 -23.65 16.27 14.19
C PRO A 71 -24.68 15.14 14.16
N GLN A 72 -24.44 14.06 13.38
CA GLN A 72 -25.31 12.88 13.37
C GLN A 72 -25.31 12.14 14.71
N ILE A 73 -24.15 11.96 15.36
CA ILE A 73 -24.01 11.35 16.68
C ILE A 73 -24.71 12.23 17.73
N SER A 74 -24.49 13.55 17.73
CA SER A 74 -25.17 14.48 18.64
C SER A 74 -26.70 14.43 18.49
N LEU A 75 -27.22 14.42 17.26
CA LEU A 75 -28.67 14.33 17.01
C LEU A 75 -29.24 12.96 17.43
N THR A 76 -28.50 11.88 17.19
CA THR A 76 -28.89 10.51 17.59
C THR A 76 -28.93 10.37 19.12
N TYR A 77 -27.95 10.95 19.81
CA TYR A 77 -27.92 11.03 21.27
C TYR A 77 -29.14 11.79 21.82
N PHE A 78 -29.44 12.96 21.25
CA PHE A 78 -30.59 13.77 21.68
C PHE A 78 -31.92 13.00 21.56
N GLU A 79 -32.21 12.44 20.37
CA GLU A 79 -33.45 11.70 20.13
C GLU A 79 -33.58 10.49 21.08
N ARG A 80 -32.49 9.74 21.32
CA ARG A 80 -32.55 8.49 22.10
C ARG A 80 -32.53 8.74 23.61
N MET A 81 -31.65 9.60 24.09
CA MET A 81 -31.41 9.80 25.53
C MET A 81 -32.33 10.87 26.14
N ILE A 82 -32.70 11.91 25.38
CA ILE A 82 -33.50 13.05 25.87
C ILE A 82 -34.97 12.95 25.45
N VAL A 83 -35.25 12.69 24.15
CA VAL A 83 -36.63 12.64 23.63
C VAL A 83 -37.31 11.32 23.98
N ARG A 84 -36.73 10.17 23.58
CA ARG A 84 -37.29 8.83 23.84
C ARG A 84 -36.94 8.26 25.21
N LYS A 85 -35.89 8.78 25.86
CA LYS A 85 -35.36 8.32 27.15
C LYS A 85 -35.10 6.81 27.22
N ILE A 86 -34.56 6.24 26.14
CA ILE A 86 -34.20 4.80 26.06
C ILE A 86 -33.21 4.46 27.18
N ALA A 87 -33.46 3.37 27.90
CA ALA A 87 -32.63 2.89 29.02
C ALA A 87 -32.68 1.36 29.07
N TYR A 88 -31.62 0.75 29.61
CA TYR A 88 -31.62 -0.67 29.95
C TYR A 88 -32.69 -0.93 31.03
N ALA A 89 -33.34 -2.09 30.99
CA ALA A 89 -34.48 -2.41 31.84
C ALA A 89 -34.18 -2.16 33.34
N GLU A 90 -35.06 -1.40 34.00
CA GLU A 90 -35.01 -1.14 35.45
C GLU A 90 -35.51 -2.36 36.22
N ASP A 91 -35.06 -2.56 37.46
CA ASP A 91 -35.06 -3.86 38.16
C ASP A 91 -36.44 -4.49 38.49
N ARG A 92 -37.55 -3.90 38.02
CA ARG A 92 -38.90 -4.49 38.10
C ARG A 92 -39.08 -5.75 37.26
N GLU A 93 -38.35 -5.91 36.15
CA GLU A 93 -38.40 -7.12 35.30
C GLU A 93 -37.44 -8.23 35.77
N LYS A 94 -36.60 -7.98 36.77
CA LYS A 94 -35.58 -8.93 37.25
C LYS A 94 -36.05 -9.85 38.38
N LYS A 95 -37.28 -9.71 38.87
CA LYS A 95 -37.77 -10.46 40.04
C LYS A 95 -37.76 -11.99 39.86
N ASP A 96 -37.83 -12.46 38.61
CA ASP A 96 -37.95 -13.89 38.28
C ASP A 96 -36.68 -14.46 37.58
N GLN A 97 -35.51 -13.81 37.71
CA GLN A 97 -34.25 -14.26 37.08
C GLN A 97 -33.16 -14.60 38.10
N GLU A 98 -32.43 -15.68 37.86
CA GLU A 98 -31.32 -16.14 38.70
C GLU A 98 -30.21 -15.07 38.87
N PRO A 99 -29.51 -15.05 40.02
CA PRO A 99 -28.44 -14.10 40.30
C PRO A 99 -27.25 -14.28 39.34
N GLN A 100 -27.11 -13.35 38.40
CA GLN A 100 -26.04 -13.35 37.40
C GLN A 100 -24.75 -12.69 37.92
N SER A 101 -23.60 -13.19 37.45
CA SER A 101 -22.29 -12.59 37.72
C SER A 101 -22.23 -11.11 37.29
N ARG A 102 -21.52 -10.28 38.08
CA ARG A 102 -21.29 -8.86 37.79
C ARG A 102 -20.72 -8.61 36.39
N ILE A 103 -19.88 -9.53 35.88
CA ILE A 103 -19.29 -9.45 34.54
C ILE A 103 -20.36 -9.68 33.45
N ALA A 104 -21.31 -10.58 33.69
CA ALA A 104 -22.41 -10.86 32.75
C ALA A 104 -23.39 -9.69 32.64
N GLU A 105 -23.80 -9.08 33.76
CA GLU A 105 -24.64 -7.88 33.78
C GLU A 105 -23.91 -6.67 33.14
N PHE A 106 -22.62 -6.47 33.42
CA PHE A 106 -21.82 -5.45 32.73
C PHE A 106 -21.82 -5.66 31.21
N ARG A 107 -21.58 -6.90 30.75
CA ARG A 107 -21.57 -7.24 29.32
C ARG A 107 -22.94 -6.99 28.67
N LYS A 108 -24.05 -7.35 29.31
CA LYS A 108 -25.41 -7.07 28.80
C LYS A 108 -25.67 -5.56 28.66
N ARG A 109 -25.32 -4.77 29.68
CA ARG A 109 -25.46 -3.31 29.67
C ARG A 109 -24.59 -2.65 28.59
N TYR A 110 -23.36 -3.13 28.41
CA TYR A 110 -22.47 -2.65 27.36
C TYR A 110 -23.03 -2.97 25.96
N VAL A 111 -23.48 -4.20 25.72
CA VAL A 111 -24.09 -4.61 24.43
C VAL A 111 -25.34 -3.77 24.14
N PHE A 112 -26.24 -3.58 25.12
CA PHE A 112 -27.39 -2.69 24.98
C PHE A 112 -26.97 -1.25 24.65
N GLY A 113 -25.97 -0.71 25.37
CA GLY A 113 -25.43 0.62 25.09
C GLY A 113 -24.85 0.74 23.67
N GLN A 114 -24.17 -0.31 23.19
CA GLN A 114 -23.65 -0.41 21.83
C GLN A 114 -24.77 -0.45 20.78
N GLU A 115 -25.82 -1.24 20.98
CA GLU A 115 -26.99 -1.27 20.10
C GLU A 115 -27.68 0.09 20.03
N VAL A 116 -27.88 0.75 21.18
CA VAL A 116 -28.49 2.08 21.27
C VAL A 116 -27.62 3.18 20.64
N ALA A 117 -26.28 3.07 20.69
CA ALA A 117 -25.37 4.03 20.09
C ALA A 117 -25.12 3.81 18.58
N SER A 118 -25.21 2.57 18.08
CA SER A 118 -24.80 2.22 16.71
C SER A 118 -25.94 1.83 15.75
N SER A 119 -27.07 1.29 16.24
CA SER A 119 -28.16 0.86 15.37
C SER A 119 -28.92 2.06 14.81
N MET A 120 -28.60 2.50 13.59
CA MET A 120 -29.24 3.69 12.99
C MET A 120 -30.76 3.57 12.89
N ARG A 121 -31.28 2.37 12.58
CA ARG A 121 -32.70 2.13 12.28
C ARG A 121 -33.49 1.38 13.35
N GLY A 122 -32.84 0.86 14.40
CA GLY A 122 -33.53 0.16 15.50
C GLY A 122 -34.26 -1.11 15.06
N LEU A 123 -33.72 -1.85 14.10
CA LEU A 123 -34.33 -3.08 13.58
C LEU A 123 -34.58 -4.10 14.71
N GLY A 124 -35.77 -4.67 14.75
CA GLY A 124 -36.20 -5.63 15.76
C GLY A 124 -36.47 -5.03 17.14
N THR A 125 -36.51 -3.69 17.28
CA THR A 125 -36.72 -3.01 18.57
C THR A 125 -38.04 -2.23 18.62
N PRO A 126 -38.57 -1.91 19.82
CA PRO A 126 -39.74 -1.04 19.97
C PRO A 126 -39.60 0.39 19.39
N TRP A 127 -38.40 0.78 18.95
CA TRP A 127 -38.10 2.08 18.36
C TRP A 127 -37.68 2.02 16.88
N GLU A 128 -37.95 0.90 16.19
CA GLU A 128 -37.76 0.72 14.74
C GLU A 128 -38.33 1.90 13.92
N ILE A 129 -37.68 2.26 12.81
CA ILE A 129 -38.22 3.27 11.88
C ILE A 129 -39.43 2.68 11.13
N ARG A 130 -40.44 3.50 10.86
CA ARG A 130 -41.60 3.07 10.04
C ARG A 130 -41.20 2.95 8.57
N ASN A 131 -41.92 2.09 7.83
CA ASN A 131 -41.76 1.89 6.39
C ASN A 131 -40.38 1.32 5.98
N ILE A 132 -39.73 0.55 6.85
CA ILE A 132 -38.52 -0.19 6.46
C ILE A 132 -38.90 -1.32 5.51
N HIS A 133 -38.22 -1.36 4.36
CA HIS A 133 -38.42 -2.40 3.36
C HIS A 133 -37.86 -3.75 3.83
N HIS A 134 -38.58 -4.82 3.53
CA HIS A 134 -38.18 -6.20 3.81
C HIS A 134 -37.22 -6.71 2.71
N PHE A 135 -36.66 -7.90 2.88
CA PHE A 135 -35.80 -8.50 1.84
C PHE A 135 -36.59 -8.99 0.63
N ASP A 136 -37.83 -9.39 0.87
CA ASP A 136 -38.83 -9.72 -0.13
C ASP A 136 -40.11 -8.91 0.19
N SER A 137 -40.82 -8.42 -0.83
CA SER A 137 -42.02 -7.59 -0.68
C SER A 137 -43.32 -8.41 -0.57
N GLN A 138 -43.27 -9.70 -0.88
CA GLN A 138 -44.37 -10.67 -0.76
C GLN A 138 -44.24 -11.51 0.52
N ASP A 139 -43.02 -11.84 0.95
CA ASP A 139 -42.73 -12.47 2.25
C ASP A 139 -41.90 -11.56 3.19
N PRO A 140 -42.56 -10.81 4.10
CA PRO A 140 -41.89 -10.00 5.11
C PRO A 140 -41.02 -10.79 6.11
N THR A 141 -41.20 -12.11 6.21
CA THR A 141 -40.43 -12.98 7.12
C THR A 141 -39.15 -13.53 6.48
N TYR A 142 -39.02 -13.42 5.16
CA TYR A 142 -37.86 -13.89 4.41
C TYR A 142 -36.56 -13.21 4.86
N VAL A 143 -35.53 -14.03 5.10
CA VAL A 143 -34.15 -13.59 5.35
C VAL A 143 -33.22 -14.39 4.44
N PRO A 144 -32.40 -13.75 3.59
CA PRO A 144 -31.53 -14.45 2.66
C PRO A 144 -30.38 -15.19 3.38
N ALA A 145 -29.87 -16.25 2.76
CA ALA A 145 -28.69 -16.95 3.26
C ALA A 145 -27.44 -16.04 3.24
N ALA A 146 -26.55 -16.24 4.22
CA ALA A 146 -25.40 -15.37 4.44
C ALA A 146 -24.44 -15.29 3.23
N THR A 147 -24.12 -16.42 2.58
CA THR A 147 -23.17 -16.43 1.45
C THR A 147 -23.70 -15.68 0.22
N PRO A 148 -24.92 -15.95 -0.30
CA PRO A 148 -25.52 -15.12 -1.36
C PRO A 148 -25.62 -13.64 -0.97
N PHE A 149 -26.01 -13.34 0.27
CA PHE A 149 -26.11 -11.96 0.75
C PHE A 149 -24.76 -11.23 0.70
N VAL A 150 -23.67 -11.86 1.15
CA VAL A 150 -22.31 -11.28 1.07
C VAL A 150 -21.90 -11.07 -0.38
N CYS A 151 -22.06 -12.07 -1.27
CA CYS A 151 -21.71 -11.94 -2.69
C CYS A 151 -22.47 -10.80 -3.39
N ILE A 152 -23.79 -10.70 -3.17
CA ILE A 152 -24.63 -9.64 -3.74
C ILE A 152 -24.20 -8.25 -3.21
N ASN A 153 -23.87 -8.14 -1.93
CA ASN A 153 -23.43 -6.85 -1.38
C ASN A 153 -22.03 -6.46 -1.87
N LEU A 154 -21.08 -7.39 -2.02
CA LEU A 154 -19.78 -7.11 -2.63
C LEU A 154 -19.92 -6.69 -4.11
N LEU A 155 -20.84 -7.30 -4.86
CA LEU A 155 -21.18 -6.85 -6.21
C LEU A 155 -21.79 -5.44 -6.22
N LYS A 156 -22.67 -5.12 -5.26
CA LYS A 156 -23.22 -3.75 -5.08
C LYS A 156 -22.12 -2.74 -4.76
N VAL A 157 -21.11 -3.07 -3.96
CA VAL A 157 -19.95 -2.20 -3.69
C VAL A 157 -19.21 -1.89 -4.99
N LEU A 158 -18.90 -2.91 -5.81
CA LEU A 158 -18.22 -2.73 -7.10
C LEU A 158 -19.05 -1.87 -8.07
N LEU A 159 -20.33 -2.18 -8.24
CA LEU A 159 -21.22 -1.43 -9.12
C LEU A 159 -21.38 0.03 -8.68
N CYS A 160 -21.60 0.26 -7.38
CA CYS A 160 -21.69 1.61 -6.82
C CYS A 160 -20.40 2.41 -7.03
N TYR A 161 -19.23 1.78 -6.90
CA TYR A 161 -17.95 2.44 -7.20
C TYR A 161 -17.84 2.87 -8.66
N PHE A 162 -18.14 1.99 -9.62
CA PHE A 162 -18.08 2.33 -11.05
C PHE A 162 -19.09 3.43 -11.43
N VAL A 163 -20.33 3.33 -10.95
CA VAL A 163 -21.38 4.33 -11.24
C VAL A 163 -21.05 5.67 -10.58
N HIS A 164 -20.56 5.69 -9.33
CA HIS A 164 -20.09 6.90 -8.66
C HIS A 164 -18.96 7.56 -9.47
N LYS A 165 -17.95 6.78 -9.89
CA LYS A 165 -16.83 7.31 -10.67
C LYS A 165 -17.28 7.86 -12.03
N LEU A 166 -18.21 7.19 -12.71
CA LEU A 166 -18.81 7.71 -13.94
C LEU A 166 -19.49 9.06 -13.69
N CYS A 167 -20.29 9.18 -12.63
CA CYS A 167 -20.95 10.43 -12.26
C CYS A 167 -19.95 11.57 -11.99
N ILE A 168 -18.87 11.32 -11.24
CA ILE A 168 -17.81 12.32 -10.99
C ILE A 168 -17.10 12.70 -12.30
N THR A 169 -16.74 11.72 -13.14
CA THR A 169 -16.10 11.98 -14.44
C THR A 169 -16.98 12.86 -15.33
N THR A 170 -18.29 12.58 -15.39
CA THR A 170 -19.27 13.41 -16.11
C THR A 170 -19.37 14.81 -15.52
N GLN A 171 -19.37 14.96 -14.19
CA GLN A 171 -19.41 16.27 -13.52
C GLN A 171 -18.19 17.14 -13.85
N LEU A 172 -17.00 16.55 -13.87
CA LEU A 172 -15.76 17.22 -14.25
C LEU A 172 -15.69 17.59 -15.74
N SER A 173 -16.42 16.90 -16.61
CA SER A 173 -16.53 17.24 -18.04
C SER A 173 -17.64 18.24 -18.37
N LEU A 174 -18.47 18.64 -17.40
CA LEU A 174 -19.46 19.70 -17.61
C LEU A 174 -18.78 21.07 -17.68
N ASP A 175 -19.38 21.97 -18.44
CA ASP A 175 -18.95 23.36 -18.51
C ASP A 175 -19.23 24.08 -17.18
N GLN A 176 -18.16 24.30 -16.42
CA GLN A 176 -18.20 24.84 -15.06
C GLN A 176 -18.64 26.31 -15.01
N GLN A 177 -18.65 27.06 -16.13
CA GLN A 177 -19.06 28.47 -16.12
C GLN A 177 -20.52 28.63 -15.66
N TYR A 178 -21.39 27.71 -16.09
CA TYR A 178 -22.81 27.66 -15.71
C TYR A 178 -23.04 27.22 -14.26
N MET A 179 -21.98 26.85 -13.53
CA MET A 179 -22.05 26.53 -12.10
C MET A 179 -21.73 27.72 -11.18
N ALA A 180 -21.36 28.88 -11.74
CA ALA A 180 -21.06 30.07 -10.95
C ALA A 180 -22.32 30.61 -10.22
N PRO A 181 -22.19 31.29 -9.06
CA PRO A 181 -23.31 31.66 -8.19
C PRO A 181 -24.43 32.49 -8.87
N ASN A 182 -24.09 33.26 -9.89
CA ASN A 182 -25.04 34.06 -10.68
C ASN A 182 -25.98 33.21 -11.57
N TYR A 183 -25.66 31.94 -11.87
CA TYR A 183 -26.52 31.00 -12.61
C TYR A 183 -27.43 30.16 -11.70
N VAL A 184 -27.25 30.20 -10.38
CA VAL A 184 -28.11 29.47 -9.43
C VAL A 184 -29.58 29.97 -9.44
N PRO A 185 -29.90 31.28 -9.41
CA PRO A 185 -31.27 31.77 -9.25
C PRO A 185 -32.05 31.90 -10.58
N ILE A 186 -32.37 30.75 -11.20
CA ILE A 186 -32.99 30.67 -12.55
C ILE A 186 -34.22 31.57 -12.76
N PHE A 187 -35.12 31.67 -11.77
CA PHE A 187 -36.35 32.48 -11.87
C PHE A 187 -36.13 34.00 -11.82
N ARG A 188 -34.91 34.48 -11.58
CA ARG A 188 -34.56 35.91 -11.66
C ARG A 188 -33.95 36.31 -13.00
N ARG A 189 -33.73 35.35 -13.90
CA ARG A 189 -33.00 35.51 -15.18
C ARG A 189 -33.67 34.70 -16.31
N VAL A 190 -34.99 34.54 -16.27
CA VAL A 190 -35.73 33.58 -17.13
C VAL A 190 -35.51 33.85 -18.64
N ASP A 191 -35.31 35.11 -18.98
CA ASP A 191 -34.98 35.67 -20.29
C ASP A 191 -33.53 35.40 -20.75
N GLU A 192 -32.61 35.09 -19.82
CA GLU A 192 -31.19 34.82 -20.11
C GLU A 192 -30.82 33.33 -20.11
N VAL A 193 -31.74 32.44 -19.68
CA VAL A 193 -31.47 31.00 -19.51
C VAL A 193 -31.33 30.30 -20.85
N THR A 194 -30.19 29.66 -21.07
CA THR A 194 -29.91 28.91 -22.31
C THR A 194 -30.17 27.41 -22.17
N LEU A 195 -30.33 26.72 -23.30
CA LEU A 195 -30.43 25.25 -23.31
C LEU A 195 -29.16 24.58 -22.76
N ALA A 196 -27.98 25.17 -22.96
CA ALA A 196 -26.71 24.67 -22.43
C ALA A 196 -26.66 24.74 -20.90
N GLU A 197 -27.12 25.86 -20.31
CA GLU A 197 -27.25 26.00 -18.85
C GLU A 197 -28.20 24.93 -18.28
N LEU A 198 -29.36 24.72 -18.91
CA LEU A 198 -30.32 23.70 -18.51
C LEU A 198 -29.72 22.29 -18.60
N GLN A 199 -28.97 21.97 -19.66
CA GLN A 199 -28.27 20.69 -19.78
C GLN A 199 -27.27 20.47 -18.65
N VAL A 200 -26.37 21.44 -18.39
CA VAL A 200 -25.40 21.37 -17.28
C VAL A 200 -26.11 21.19 -15.95
N ARG A 201 -27.17 21.97 -15.68
CA ARG A 201 -27.97 21.91 -14.46
C ARG A 201 -28.59 20.53 -14.23
N TYR A 202 -29.30 19.98 -15.22
CA TYR A 202 -29.95 18.67 -15.08
C TYR A 202 -28.93 17.53 -14.95
N ILE A 203 -27.84 17.54 -15.74
CA ILE A 203 -26.81 16.49 -15.68
C ILE A 203 -26.07 16.55 -14.34
N ALA A 204 -25.65 17.74 -13.88
CA ALA A 204 -25.01 17.93 -12.58
C ALA A 204 -25.91 17.45 -11.42
N THR A 205 -27.21 17.75 -11.46
CA THR A 205 -28.16 17.27 -10.45
C THR A 205 -28.30 15.75 -10.46
N VAL A 206 -28.59 15.14 -11.62
CA VAL A 206 -28.86 13.69 -11.71
C VAL A 206 -27.61 12.91 -11.31
N THR A 207 -26.44 13.26 -11.85
CA THR A 207 -25.17 12.65 -11.48
C THR A 207 -24.85 12.82 -9.99
N THR A 208 -25.20 13.97 -9.37
CA THR A 208 -24.96 14.17 -7.93
C THR A 208 -25.86 13.28 -7.07
N VAL A 209 -27.16 13.21 -7.38
CA VAL A 209 -28.11 12.36 -6.64
C VAL A 209 -27.72 10.89 -6.75
N VAL A 210 -27.36 10.42 -7.96
CA VAL A 210 -26.87 9.05 -8.19
C VAL A 210 -25.53 8.80 -7.49
N SER A 211 -24.60 9.75 -7.55
CA SER A 211 -23.30 9.67 -6.87
C SER A 211 -23.43 9.52 -5.34
N ILE A 212 -24.34 10.28 -4.72
CA ILE A 212 -24.67 10.20 -3.29
C ILE A 212 -25.37 8.87 -2.96
N PHE A 213 -26.32 8.42 -3.79
CA PHE A 213 -26.96 7.12 -3.65
C PHE A 213 -25.93 5.98 -3.66
N CYS A 214 -25.03 5.96 -4.65
CA CYS A 214 -23.97 4.97 -4.76
C CYS A 214 -22.99 5.02 -3.58
N PHE A 215 -22.66 6.21 -3.07
CA PHE A 215 -21.81 6.34 -1.89
C PHE A 215 -22.45 5.70 -0.65
N ILE A 216 -23.72 6.02 -0.37
CA ILE A 216 -24.44 5.50 0.80
C ILE A 216 -24.70 3.99 0.65
N GLN A 217 -25.17 3.53 -0.52
CA GLN A 217 -25.44 2.12 -0.79
C GLN A 217 -24.16 1.28 -0.78
N GLY A 218 -23.06 1.79 -1.35
CA GLY A 218 -21.76 1.12 -1.35
C GLY A 218 -21.18 0.99 0.07
N GLY A 219 -21.16 2.08 0.85
CA GLY A 219 -20.72 2.04 2.24
C GLY A 219 -21.58 1.10 3.10
N TYR A 220 -22.89 1.14 2.92
CA TYR A 220 -23.83 0.24 3.60
C TYR A 220 -23.62 -1.23 3.24
N SER A 221 -23.46 -1.56 1.95
CA SER A 221 -23.19 -2.92 1.48
C SER A 221 -21.82 -3.45 1.91
N LEU A 222 -20.80 -2.59 2.02
CA LEU A 222 -19.49 -2.98 2.54
C LEU A 222 -19.57 -3.33 4.03
N ALA A 223 -20.25 -2.49 4.83
CA ALA A 223 -20.46 -2.74 6.25
C ALA A 223 -21.32 -3.98 6.50
N SER A 224 -22.36 -4.21 5.69
CA SER A 224 -23.22 -5.40 5.81
C SER A 224 -22.47 -6.68 5.44
N ALA A 225 -21.67 -6.66 4.38
CA ALA A 225 -20.85 -7.81 4.00
C ALA A 225 -19.87 -8.18 5.11
N ALA A 226 -19.10 -7.21 5.63
CA ALA A 226 -18.16 -7.44 6.72
C ALA A 226 -18.85 -7.96 8.00
N SER A 227 -19.97 -7.37 8.38
CA SER A 227 -20.75 -7.78 9.55
C SER A 227 -21.29 -9.21 9.43
N VAL A 228 -21.80 -9.59 8.25
CA VAL A 228 -22.33 -10.94 8.01
C VAL A 228 -21.23 -11.99 7.88
N THR A 229 -20.07 -11.65 7.32
CA THR A 229 -18.89 -12.54 7.33
C THR A 229 -18.41 -12.83 8.76
N MET A 230 -18.47 -11.85 9.67
CA MET A 230 -18.12 -12.06 11.09
C MET A 230 -19.23 -12.76 11.89
N ASN A 231 -20.50 -12.57 11.53
CA ASN A 231 -21.64 -13.18 12.17
C ASN A 231 -22.76 -13.48 11.16
N PRO A 232 -22.88 -14.72 10.65
CA PRO A 232 -23.92 -15.08 9.67
C PRO A 232 -25.36 -14.84 10.14
N LYS A 233 -25.63 -14.74 11.45
CA LYS A 233 -26.96 -14.43 11.99
C LYS A 233 -27.32 -12.94 11.87
N ALA A 234 -26.35 -12.07 11.56
CA ALA A 234 -26.57 -10.63 11.44
C ALA A 234 -27.33 -10.22 10.17
N VAL A 235 -27.56 -11.12 9.19
CA VAL A 235 -28.23 -10.78 7.91
C VAL A 235 -29.55 -10.05 8.13
N LYS A 236 -30.37 -10.52 9.10
CA LYS A 236 -31.65 -9.91 9.47
C LYS A 236 -31.55 -8.43 9.87
N ASP A 237 -30.40 -8.00 10.39
CA ASP A 237 -30.11 -6.65 10.87
C ASP A 237 -29.65 -5.71 9.73
N TRP A 238 -29.55 -6.23 8.50
CA TRP A 238 -29.10 -5.51 7.31
C TRP A 238 -30.16 -5.39 6.19
N ARG A 239 -31.45 -5.23 6.55
CA ARG A 239 -32.56 -4.91 5.60
C ARG A 239 -32.23 -3.72 4.66
N PRO A 240 -32.76 -3.66 3.41
CA PRO A 240 -32.47 -2.59 2.44
C PRO A 240 -32.50 -1.16 3.03
N ILE A 241 -31.50 -0.33 2.71
CA ILE A 241 -31.38 1.05 3.25
C ILE A 241 -32.15 2.10 2.44
N PHE A 242 -32.34 1.85 1.13
CA PHE A 242 -33.23 2.57 0.24
C PHE A 242 -34.47 1.72 -0.06
N GLY A 243 -35.58 2.37 -0.41
CA GLY A 243 -36.78 1.74 -0.93
C GLY A 243 -36.75 1.51 -2.43
N GLU A 244 -37.89 1.10 -3.00
CA GLU A 244 -38.00 0.92 -4.45
C GLU A 244 -38.05 2.27 -5.19
N LEU A 245 -37.29 2.37 -6.28
CA LEU A 245 -37.30 3.54 -7.16
C LEU A 245 -38.66 3.75 -7.85
N THR A 246 -39.44 2.68 -8.01
CA THR A 246 -40.81 2.65 -8.56
C THR A 246 -41.81 3.50 -7.78
N GLU A 247 -41.50 3.84 -6.52
CA GLU A 247 -42.31 4.67 -5.64
C GLU A 247 -41.90 6.14 -5.63
N SER A 248 -40.81 6.53 -6.31
CA SER A 248 -40.20 7.86 -6.15
C SER A 248 -40.78 8.97 -7.05
N TYR A 249 -42.06 8.88 -7.43
CA TYR A 249 -42.73 9.80 -8.38
C TYR A 249 -43.39 11.03 -7.72
N CYS A 250 -43.19 11.24 -6.42
CA CYS A 250 -43.40 12.54 -5.77
C CYS A 250 -42.34 12.76 -4.67
N LEU A 251 -42.05 14.02 -4.35
CA LEU A 251 -41.08 14.44 -3.34
C LEU A 251 -41.41 13.83 -1.97
N ARG A 252 -42.69 13.71 -1.64
CA ARG A 252 -43.12 13.04 -0.40
C ARG A 252 -42.64 11.60 -0.33
N GLN A 253 -42.92 10.77 -1.34
CA GLN A 253 -42.49 9.37 -1.39
C GLN A 253 -40.97 9.24 -1.59
N PHE A 254 -40.37 10.13 -2.38
CA PHE A 254 -38.91 10.22 -2.55
C PHE A 254 -38.23 10.37 -1.19
N TRP A 255 -38.60 11.38 -0.39
CA TRP A 255 -37.98 11.62 0.92
C TRP A 255 -38.47 10.69 2.05
N SER A 256 -39.68 10.12 1.96
CA SER A 256 -40.23 9.27 3.04
C SER A 256 -39.98 7.78 2.90
N THR A 257 -39.83 7.29 1.67
CA THR A 257 -39.95 5.87 1.34
C THR A 257 -38.76 5.37 0.53
N PHE A 258 -38.36 6.08 -0.53
CA PHE A 258 -37.21 5.72 -1.37
C PHE A 258 -35.86 6.08 -0.74
N TRP A 259 -35.66 7.36 -0.38
CA TRP A 259 -34.39 7.88 0.11
C TRP A 259 -33.99 7.29 1.47
N HIS A 260 -32.69 7.30 1.80
CA HIS A 260 -32.16 6.57 2.94
C HIS A 260 -32.84 6.95 4.27
N GLN A 261 -33.40 5.97 4.96
CA GLN A 261 -34.22 6.21 6.16
C GLN A 261 -33.40 6.50 7.42
N GLY A 262 -32.06 6.38 7.36
CA GLY A 262 -31.16 6.39 8.53
C GLY A 262 -31.18 7.64 9.42
N LEU A 263 -31.68 8.79 8.95
CA LEU A 263 -31.84 10.01 9.74
C LEU A 263 -33.31 10.32 10.12
N GLN A 264 -34.28 9.61 9.55
CA GLN A 264 -35.69 10.02 9.54
C GLN A 264 -36.30 10.12 10.95
N ASN A 265 -36.05 9.13 11.81
CA ASN A 265 -36.52 9.15 13.22
C ASN A 265 -35.85 10.27 14.02
N ASN A 266 -34.53 10.47 13.87
CA ASN A 266 -33.77 11.49 14.58
C ASN A 266 -34.27 12.91 14.25
N LEU A 267 -34.49 13.19 12.97
CA LEU A 267 -34.97 14.50 12.48
C LEU A 267 -36.43 14.74 12.90
N ARG A 268 -37.32 13.77 12.68
CA ARG A 268 -38.77 13.91 12.96
C ARG A 268 -39.07 13.97 14.46
N GLY A 269 -38.38 13.17 15.27
CA GLY A 269 -38.53 13.17 16.73
C GLY A 269 -38.08 14.49 17.34
N THR A 270 -36.87 14.94 17.01
CA THR A 270 -36.33 16.24 17.40
C THR A 270 -37.24 17.40 16.97
N ALA A 271 -37.66 17.46 15.70
CA ALA A 271 -38.58 18.50 15.21
C ALA A 271 -39.94 18.49 15.94
N THR A 272 -40.50 17.31 16.21
CA THR A 272 -41.75 17.17 16.98
C THR A 272 -41.56 17.62 18.43
N TRP A 273 -40.43 17.30 19.05
CA TRP A 273 -40.08 17.73 20.40
C TRP A 273 -39.91 19.26 20.47
N ILE A 274 -39.26 19.89 19.49
CA ILE A 274 -39.11 21.35 19.41
C ILE A 274 -40.48 22.03 19.30
N VAL A 275 -41.34 21.60 18.37
CA VAL A 275 -42.67 22.20 18.17
C VAL A 275 -43.57 22.03 19.39
N LYS A 276 -43.47 20.90 20.10
CA LYS A 276 -44.26 20.63 21.31
C LYS A 276 -43.75 21.38 22.55
N ASN A 277 -42.44 21.38 22.80
CA ASN A 277 -41.88 21.83 24.09
C ASN A 277 -41.35 23.27 24.05
N ILE A 278 -40.80 23.72 22.92
CA ILE A 278 -40.30 25.09 22.73
C ILE A 278 -41.45 25.98 22.24
N PHE A 279 -42.05 25.66 21.09
CA PHE A 279 -43.12 26.48 20.50
C PHE A 279 -44.52 26.24 21.12
N ARG A 280 -44.68 25.23 21.98
CA ARG A 280 -45.93 24.90 22.69
C ARG A 280 -47.17 24.74 21.79
N MET A 281 -46.99 24.35 20.52
CA MET A 281 -48.08 24.27 19.55
C MET A 281 -48.88 22.96 19.68
N LYS A 282 -50.20 23.04 19.45
CA LYS A 282 -51.07 21.85 19.34
C LYS A 282 -50.56 20.92 18.23
N SER A 283 -50.51 19.61 18.49
CA SER A 283 -49.83 18.65 17.60
C SER A 283 -50.45 18.48 16.20
N TYR A 284 -51.72 18.87 16.03
CA TYR A 284 -52.54 18.48 14.87
C TYR A 284 -52.90 19.64 13.91
N SER A 285 -52.55 20.89 14.22
CA SER A 285 -52.87 22.03 13.34
C SER A 285 -52.01 22.04 12.07
N LEU A 286 -52.53 22.64 10.99
CA LEU A 286 -51.78 22.75 9.72
C LEU A 286 -50.45 23.51 9.87
N PRO A 287 -50.35 24.64 10.60
CA PRO A 287 -49.06 25.29 10.87
C PRO A 287 -48.11 24.39 11.67
N SER A 288 -48.61 23.60 12.63
CA SER A 288 -47.82 22.63 13.40
C SER A 288 -47.29 21.50 12.51
N ARG A 289 -48.03 21.09 11.47
CA ARG A 289 -47.59 20.12 10.46
C ARG A 289 -46.42 20.66 9.64
N TYR A 290 -46.59 21.83 9.01
CA TYR A 290 -45.54 22.40 8.15
C TYR A 290 -44.31 22.86 8.94
N LEU A 291 -44.45 23.39 10.16
CA LEU A 291 -43.30 23.73 11.00
C LEU A 291 -42.47 22.50 11.38
N LYS A 292 -43.10 21.35 11.66
CA LYS A 292 -42.38 20.08 11.90
C LYS A 292 -41.60 19.62 10.67
N ILE A 293 -42.18 19.78 9.47
CA ILE A 293 -41.53 19.44 8.20
C ILE A 293 -40.33 20.37 7.96
N LEU A 294 -40.53 21.69 8.10
CA LEU A 294 -39.48 22.69 7.96
C LEU A 294 -38.31 22.42 8.91
N LEU A 295 -38.58 22.19 10.19
CA LEU A 295 -37.55 21.91 11.19
C LEU A 295 -36.83 20.59 10.92
N ALA A 296 -37.54 19.53 10.50
CA ALA A 296 -36.90 18.26 10.15
C ALA A 296 -35.94 18.42 8.95
N PHE A 297 -36.31 19.21 7.95
CA PHE A 297 -35.42 19.52 6.82
C PHE A 297 -34.28 20.48 7.19
N ALA A 298 -34.53 21.53 7.98
CA ALA A 298 -33.49 22.44 8.45
C ALA A 298 -32.44 21.72 9.31
N LEU A 299 -32.87 20.79 10.18
CA LEU A 299 -31.99 19.89 10.92
C LEU A 299 -31.18 18.97 9.98
N SER A 300 -31.77 18.50 8.87
CA SER A 300 -31.02 17.76 7.84
C SER A 300 -29.94 18.64 7.22
N GLY A 301 -30.24 19.90 6.90
CA GLY A 301 -29.26 20.87 6.41
C GLY A 301 -28.12 21.11 7.39
N LEU A 302 -28.39 21.23 8.68
CA LEU A 302 -27.39 21.38 9.73
C LEU A 302 -26.45 20.16 9.86
N VAL A 303 -26.97 18.94 9.65
CA VAL A 303 -26.15 17.71 9.64
C VAL A 303 -25.28 17.61 8.38
N HIS A 304 -25.76 18.11 7.25
CA HIS A 304 -25.08 18.01 5.96
C HIS A 304 -24.13 19.17 5.64
N ALA A 305 -24.31 20.37 6.20
CA ALA A 305 -23.41 21.50 5.95
C ALA A 305 -21.94 21.22 6.32
N PRO A 306 -21.63 20.53 7.45
CA PRO A 306 -20.28 20.02 7.70
C PRO A 306 -19.79 19.04 6.64
N SER A 307 -20.66 18.20 6.09
CA SER A 307 -20.28 17.30 4.99
C SER A 307 -19.78 18.10 3.78
N ASP A 308 -20.40 19.23 3.46
CA ASP A 308 -19.95 20.11 2.39
C ASP A 308 -18.62 20.81 2.76
N MET A 309 -18.38 21.16 4.04
CA MET A 309 -17.06 21.62 4.53
C MET A 309 -15.96 20.57 4.36
N GLY A 310 -16.27 19.28 4.52
CA GLY A 310 -15.37 18.18 4.16
C GLY A 310 -14.96 18.13 2.68
N SER A 311 -15.56 19.00 1.84
CA SER A 311 -15.27 19.21 0.42
C SER A 311 -14.51 20.51 0.15
N ALA A 312 -14.00 21.19 1.18
CA ALA A 312 -13.47 22.56 1.12
C ALA A 312 -14.48 23.64 0.67
N VAL A 313 -15.79 23.40 0.82
CA VAL A 313 -16.81 24.45 0.69
C VAL A 313 -17.04 25.08 2.06
N SER A 314 -16.74 26.38 2.19
CA SER A 314 -16.84 27.03 3.50
C SER A 314 -18.30 27.02 4.03
N ALA A 315 -18.48 27.08 5.36
CA ALA A 315 -19.79 26.94 5.99
C ALA A 315 -20.86 27.93 5.48
N LYS A 316 -20.44 29.14 5.07
CA LYS A 316 -21.31 30.17 4.46
C LYS A 316 -21.74 29.83 3.02
N ASP A 317 -20.97 29.02 2.31
CA ASP A 317 -21.14 28.74 0.88
C ASP A 317 -21.80 27.37 0.61
N SER A 318 -22.01 26.53 1.65
CA SER A 318 -22.55 25.16 1.52
C SER A 318 -23.96 25.10 0.92
N GLY A 319 -24.83 26.09 1.17
CA GLY A 319 -26.21 26.08 0.69
C GLY A 319 -27.12 24.95 1.23
N ALA A 320 -26.62 24.03 2.05
CA ALA A 320 -27.38 22.84 2.47
C ALA A 320 -28.67 23.17 3.23
N ILE A 321 -28.63 24.11 4.18
CA ILE A 321 -29.82 24.53 4.95
C ILE A 321 -30.89 25.08 4.02
N GLN A 322 -30.50 25.87 3.01
CA GLN A 322 -31.40 26.41 2.00
C GLN A 322 -32.02 25.29 1.16
N PHE A 323 -31.20 24.42 0.56
CA PHE A 323 -31.66 23.29 -0.26
C PHE A 323 -32.69 22.42 0.46
N PHE A 324 -32.40 22.00 1.70
CA PHE A 324 -33.32 21.16 2.45
C PHE A 324 -34.57 21.93 2.88
N SER A 325 -34.46 23.18 3.32
CA SER A 325 -35.64 23.97 3.71
C SER A 325 -36.58 24.24 2.52
N THR A 326 -36.05 24.41 1.31
CA THR A 326 -36.83 24.53 0.06
C THR A 326 -37.72 23.30 -0.21
N GLN A 327 -37.40 22.11 0.30
CA GLN A 327 -38.24 20.91 0.11
C GLN A 327 -39.66 21.08 0.71
N LEU A 328 -39.85 21.96 1.70
CA LEU A 328 -41.18 22.31 2.20
C LEU A 328 -42.07 22.89 1.09
N ILE A 329 -41.52 23.75 0.23
CA ILE A 329 -42.26 24.41 -0.86
C ILE A 329 -42.77 23.35 -1.83
N GLY A 330 -41.92 22.38 -2.21
CA GLY A 330 -42.31 21.26 -3.06
C GLY A 330 -43.42 20.41 -2.45
N LEU A 331 -43.34 20.12 -1.15
CA LEU A 331 -44.37 19.36 -0.44
C LEU A 331 -45.71 20.12 -0.32
N MET A 332 -45.67 21.44 -0.12
CA MET A 332 -46.87 22.28 -0.10
C MET A 332 -47.52 22.37 -1.50
N LEU A 333 -46.72 22.48 -2.55
CA LEU A 333 -47.20 22.39 -3.93
C LEU A 333 -47.83 21.01 -4.19
N GLU A 334 -47.20 19.92 -3.76
CA GLU A 334 -47.77 18.56 -3.87
C GLU A 334 -49.08 18.36 -3.10
N ASP A 335 -49.24 18.98 -1.92
CA ASP A 335 -50.53 18.94 -1.20
C ASP A 335 -51.62 19.65 -2.04
N VAL A 336 -51.34 20.83 -2.59
CA VAL A 336 -52.30 21.60 -3.45
C VAL A 336 -52.60 20.89 -4.77
N PHE A 337 -51.59 20.40 -5.49
CA PHE A 337 -51.78 19.67 -6.75
C PHE A 337 -52.45 18.30 -6.54
N GLY A 338 -52.13 17.62 -5.43
CA GLY A 338 -52.76 16.34 -5.07
C GLY A 338 -54.28 16.48 -4.92
N ASP A 339 -54.72 17.48 -4.15
CA ASP A 339 -56.15 17.75 -3.92
C ASP A 339 -56.88 18.15 -5.22
N LEU A 340 -56.23 18.91 -6.11
CA LEU A 340 -56.81 19.33 -7.40
C LEU A 340 -56.97 18.18 -8.41
N PHE A 341 -56.01 17.25 -8.48
CA PHE A 341 -55.98 16.22 -9.53
C PHE A 341 -56.41 14.82 -9.07
N LEU A 342 -56.70 14.62 -7.77
CA LEU A 342 -57.21 13.37 -7.19
C LEU A 342 -58.35 12.70 -8.00
N PRO A 343 -59.36 13.42 -8.53
CA PRO A 343 -60.47 12.82 -9.27
C PRO A 343 -60.04 12.12 -10.58
N LEU A 344 -58.99 12.60 -11.24
CA LEU A 344 -58.51 12.12 -12.55
C LEU A 344 -57.67 10.83 -12.43
N TRP A 345 -57.20 10.51 -11.23
CA TRP A 345 -56.31 9.36 -10.96
C TRP A 345 -57.03 7.99 -10.95
N LYS A 346 -58.37 7.98 -11.10
CA LYS A 346 -59.18 6.76 -11.07
C LYS A 346 -58.83 5.77 -12.20
N TYR A 347 -58.47 6.24 -13.40
CA TYR A 347 -58.23 5.40 -14.58
C TYR A 347 -56.80 4.80 -14.64
N LYS A 348 -56.63 3.61 -15.25
CA LYS A 348 -55.32 2.91 -15.30
C LYS A 348 -54.29 3.62 -16.20
N PHE A 349 -54.72 4.15 -17.35
CA PHE A 349 -53.85 4.87 -18.28
C PHE A 349 -53.34 6.20 -17.67
N THR A 350 -54.23 6.96 -17.02
CA THR A 350 -53.86 8.22 -16.35
C THR A 350 -52.89 7.98 -15.19
N ARG A 351 -52.94 6.83 -14.49
CA ARG A 351 -51.93 6.47 -13.47
C ARG A 351 -50.51 6.33 -14.04
N ILE A 352 -50.33 5.81 -15.25
CA ILE A 352 -48.99 5.66 -15.86
C ILE A 352 -48.45 7.04 -16.25
N LEU A 353 -49.25 7.83 -16.97
CA LEU A 353 -48.86 9.20 -17.34
C LEU A 353 -48.58 10.08 -16.12
N ALA A 354 -49.41 9.99 -15.07
CA ALA A 354 -49.19 10.73 -13.83
C ALA A 354 -47.90 10.30 -13.09
N ARG A 355 -47.50 9.02 -13.16
CA ARG A 355 -46.19 8.58 -12.63
C ARG A 355 -45.03 9.15 -13.44
N LEU A 356 -45.12 9.16 -14.78
CA LEU A 356 -44.10 9.77 -15.65
C LEU A 356 -43.96 11.28 -15.41
N ALA A 357 -45.09 12.00 -15.33
CA ALA A 357 -45.13 13.41 -14.96
C ALA A 357 -44.58 13.64 -13.53
N GLY A 358 -44.86 12.72 -12.60
CA GLY A 358 -44.33 12.74 -11.24
C GLY A 358 -42.81 12.58 -11.15
N TYR A 359 -42.23 11.63 -11.90
CA TYR A 359 -40.77 11.53 -12.01
C TYR A 359 -40.14 12.78 -12.61
N PHE A 360 -40.74 13.33 -13.68
CA PHE A 360 -40.29 14.58 -14.28
C PHE A 360 -40.36 15.75 -13.27
N TRP A 361 -41.45 15.85 -12.50
CA TRP A 361 -41.61 16.83 -11.43
C TRP A 361 -40.51 16.70 -10.36
N VAL A 362 -40.26 15.49 -9.83
CA VAL A 362 -39.22 15.27 -8.82
C VAL A 362 -37.83 15.64 -9.34
N ILE A 363 -37.47 15.20 -10.55
CA ILE A 363 -36.18 15.53 -11.16
C ILE A 363 -36.06 17.04 -11.41
N SER A 364 -37.09 17.68 -11.95
CA SER A 364 -37.09 19.12 -12.25
C SER A 364 -37.03 19.97 -10.98
N PHE A 365 -37.74 19.57 -9.92
CA PHE A 365 -37.70 20.25 -8.62
C PHE A 365 -36.31 20.14 -7.96
N LEU A 366 -35.65 18.98 -8.08
CA LEU A 366 -34.27 18.79 -7.62
C LEU A 366 -33.23 19.50 -8.53
N ALA A 367 -33.50 19.64 -9.83
CA ALA A 367 -32.65 20.40 -10.76
C ALA A 367 -32.79 21.92 -10.56
N TRP A 368 -33.94 22.38 -10.09
CA TRP A 368 -34.14 23.75 -9.64
C TRP A 368 -33.47 24.01 -8.28
N SER A 369 -33.82 23.22 -7.26
CA SER A 369 -33.43 23.49 -5.87
C SER A 369 -32.01 23.03 -5.50
N GLY A 370 -31.53 21.93 -6.07
CA GLY A 370 -30.26 21.29 -5.72
C GLY A 370 -28.97 22.07 -6.01
N PRO A 371 -28.84 22.78 -7.15
CA PRO A 371 -27.62 23.53 -7.50
C PRO A 371 -27.10 24.51 -6.45
N VAL A 372 -27.98 25.10 -5.62
CA VAL A 372 -27.56 25.99 -4.52
C VAL A 372 -26.62 25.31 -3.51
N ARG A 373 -26.69 23.97 -3.41
CA ARG A 373 -25.81 23.15 -2.59
C ARG A 373 -24.75 22.43 -3.42
N TRP A 374 -25.12 21.90 -4.58
CA TRP A 374 -24.25 20.99 -5.32
C TRP A 374 -23.21 21.68 -6.20
N PHE A 375 -23.50 22.87 -6.76
CA PHE A 375 -22.52 23.57 -7.61
C PHE A 375 -21.23 23.96 -6.85
N PRO A 376 -21.29 24.55 -5.64
CA PRO A 376 -20.08 24.80 -4.83
C PRO A 376 -19.27 23.53 -4.57
N VAL A 377 -19.96 22.40 -4.33
CA VAL A 377 -19.34 21.10 -4.03
C VAL A 377 -18.73 20.44 -5.27
N ILE A 378 -19.29 20.66 -6.47
CA ILE A 378 -18.72 20.19 -7.75
C ILE A 378 -17.50 21.02 -8.14
N LEU A 379 -17.55 22.34 -7.98
CA LEU A 379 -16.44 23.26 -8.32
C LEU A 379 -15.17 23.00 -7.48
N GLN A 380 -15.29 22.37 -6.30
CA GLN A 380 -14.14 21.95 -5.49
C GLN A 380 -13.63 20.53 -5.81
N GLN A 381 -14.31 19.77 -6.67
CA GLN A 381 -13.84 18.45 -7.09
C GLN A 381 -12.62 18.57 -7.98
N ARG A 382 -11.59 17.76 -7.70
CA ARG A 382 -10.43 17.60 -8.56
C ARG A 382 -10.12 16.11 -8.77
N PRO A 383 -9.56 15.69 -9.91
CA PRO A 383 -9.18 14.29 -10.15
C PRO A 383 -8.33 13.67 -9.02
N GLU A 384 -7.49 14.47 -8.36
CA GLU A 384 -6.62 14.06 -7.27
C GLU A 384 -7.29 13.92 -5.89
N THR A 385 -8.55 14.37 -5.76
CA THR A 385 -9.38 14.41 -4.53
C THR A 385 -10.43 13.30 -4.43
N GLU A 386 -10.54 12.43 -5.45
CA GLU A 386 -11.53 11.34 -5.45
C GLU A 386 -11.39 10.43 -4.20
N LEU A 387 -12.56 10.08 -3.66
CA LEU A 387 -12.82 9.22 -2.49
C LEU A 387 -11.88 8.02 -2.34
N ILE A 388 -11.51 7.44 -3.47
CA ILE A 388 -10.65 6.28 -3.58
C ILE A 388 -9.59 6.57 -4.63
N ARG A 389 -8.57 7.37 -4.27
CA ARG A 389 -7.24 7.05 -4.78
C ARG A 389 -6.98 5.58 -4.46
N LEU A 390 -6.66 4.78 -5.48
CA LEU A 390 -6.29 3.36 -5.34
C LEU A 390 -5.02 3.15 -4.46
N SER A 391 -4.46 4.19 -3.84
CA SER A 391 -3.53 4.08 -2.70
C SER A 391 -4.17 3.46 -1.44
N ALA A 392 -5.48 3.63 -1.22
CA ALA A 392 -6.23 2.88 -0.20
C ALA A 392 -6.47 1.42 -0.64
N PHE A 393 -6.50 1.17 -1.95
CA PHE A 393 -6.37 -0.15 -2.59
C PHE A 393 -4.90 -0.52 -2.88
N LYS A 394 -3.95 -0.08 -2.03
CA LYS A 394 -2.70 -0.84 -1.83
C LYS A 394 -3.01 -2.33 -1.62
N PRO A 395 -4.05 -2.72 -0.85
CA PRO A 395 -4.60 -4.07 -0.82
C PRO A 395 -5.21 -4.62 -2.11
N MET A 396 -5.46 -3.91 -3.22
CA MET A 396 -5.91 -4.56 -4.47
C MET A 396 -4.74 -4.96 -5.36
N ALA A 397 -3.75 -4.08 -5.55
CA ALA A 397 -2.48 -4.48 -6.15
C ALA A 397 -1.75 -5.52 -5.27
N LYS A 398 -1.84 -5.40 -3.93
CA LYS A 398 -1.38 -6.45 -3.01
C LYS A 398 -2.30 -7.67 -2.94
N VAL A 399 -3.61 -7.59 -3.19
CA VAL A 399 -4.44 -8.80 -3.31
C VAL A 399 -4.15 -9.50 -4.63
N MET A 400 -3.89 -8.81 -5.74
CA MET A 400 -3.35 -9.51 -6.92
C MET A 400 -1.94 -10.07 -6.65
N SER A 401 -1.07 -9.37 -5.89
CA SER A 401 0.24 -9.91 -5.48
C SER A 401 0.19 -10.96 -4.35
N CYS A 402 -0.95 -11.16 -3.68
CA CYS A 402 -1.18 -12.20 -2.67
C CYS A 402 -2.16 -13.28 -3.15
N CYS A 403 -2.78 -13.08 -4.30
CA CYS A 403 -3.69 -13.99 -4.99
C CYS A 403 -3.20 -14.16 -6.43
N SER A 404 -1.92 -14.52 -6.58
CA SER A 404 -1.32 -14.98 -7.84
C SER A 404 -2.11 -16.14 -8.47
N PHE A 405 -2.88 -16.89 -7.67
CA PHE A 405 -3.82 -17.90 -8.17
C PHE A 405 -4.99 -17.34 -9.02
N LEU A 406 -5.36 -16.06 -8.85
CA LEU A 406 -6.40 -15.40 -9.65
C LEU A 406 -5.85 -14.80 -10.96
N GLU A 407 -4.55 -14.60 -11.07
CA GLU A 407 -3.94 -13.95 -12.24
C GLU A 407 -4.20 -14.73 -13.56
N PRO A 408 -4.02 -16.06 -13.65
CA PRO A 408 -4.34 -16.82 -14.87
C PRO A 408 -5.82 -16.75 -15.27
N LEU A 409 -6.71 -16.59 -14.28
CA LEU A 409 -8.15 -16.47 -14.47
C LEU A 409 -8.52 -15.07 -14.99
N LEU A 410 -7.98 -14.02 -14.36
CA LEU A 410 -8.21 -12.62 -14.76
C LEU A 410 -7.60 -12.30 -16.13
N ARG A 411 -6.40 -12.84 -16.45
CA ARG A 411 -5.79 -12.74 -17.78
C ARG A 411 -6.70 -13.30 -18.89
N LYS A 412 -7.48 -14.35 -18.62
CA LYS A 412 -8.40 -14.99 -19.60
C LYS A 412 -9.79 -14.36 -19.64
N ILE A 413 -10.32 -13.84 -18.53
CA ILE A 413 -11.71 -13.38 -18.42
C ILE A 413 -11.87 -11.89 -18.77
N LEU A 414 -10.84 -11.05 -18.60
CA LEU A 414 -10.96 -9.61 -18.78
C LEU A 414 -10.97 -9.21 -20.28
N PRO A 415 -12.08 -8.63 -20.81
CA PRO A 415 -12.22 -8.31 -22.24
C PRO A 415 -11.38 -7.09 -22.66
N PHE A 416 -11.39 -6.79 -23.97
CA PHE A 416 -10.78 -5.58 -24.56
C PHE A 416 -9.27 -5.42 -24.30
N GLY A 417 -8.53 -6.52 -24.14
CA GLY A 417 -7.09 -6.48 -23.84
C GLY A 417 -6.75 -6.10 -22.40
N LEU A 418 -7.73 -5.99 -21.50
CA LEU A 418 -7.50 -5.73 -20.08
C LEU A 418 -6.75 -6.86 -19.35
N GLY A 419 -6.67 -8.06 -19.95
CA GLY A 419 -5.72 -9.10 -19.51
C GLY A 419 -4.26 -8.62 -19.51
N ASN A 420 -3.87 -7.80 -20.49
CA ASN A 420 -2.52 -7.21 -20.59
C ASN A 420 -2.28 -6.17 -19.47
N PHE A 421 -3.35 -5.57 -18.90
CA PHE A 421 -3.21 -4.71 -17.73
C PHE A 421 -2.86 -5.51 -16.47
N VAL A 422 -3.34 -6.76 -16.35
CA VAL A 422 -2.90 -7.67 -15.28
C VAL A 422 -1.46 -8.11 -15.52
N GLU A 423 -1.13 -8.49 -16.76
CA GLU A 423 0.21 -8.86 -17.23
C GLU A 423 1.28 -7.83 -16.81
N TYR A 424 1.14 -6.56 -17.22
CA TYR A 424 2.12 -5.50 -16.92
C TYR A 424 2.02 -4.89 -15.50
N ASN A 425 1.21 -5.48 -14.63
CA ASN A 425 1.12 -5.12 -13.21
C ASN A 425 1.26 -6.32 -12.26
N SER A 426 1.61 -7.51 -12.76
CA SER A 426 2.05 -8.61 -11.90
C SER A 426 3.33 -8.21 -11.16
N ARG A 427 3.74 -8.97 -10.14
CA ARG A 427 4.99 -8.68 -9.43
C ARG A 427 6.22 -9.04 -10.26
N ASP A 428 6.09 -10.11 -11.04
CA ASP A 428 7.17 -10.86 -11.66
C ASP A 428 7.23 -10.64 -13.19
N TRP A 429 6.39 -9.73 -13.75
CA TRP A 429 6.39 -9.36 -15.17
C TRP A 429 7.78 -8.97 -15.69
N ASN A 430 8.63 -8.40 -14.81
CA ASN A 430 10.03 -8.04 -15.11
C ASN A 430 10.98 -9.24 -15.28
N TYR A 431 10.48 -10.45 -15.16
CA TYR A 431 11.25 -11.68 -15.27
C TYR A 431 10.53 -12.71 -16.15
N GLU A 432 9.26 -12.98 -15.86
CA GLU A 432 8.48 -14.06 -16.50
C GLU A 432 8.24 -13.87 -18.00
N GLN A 433 8.29 -12.63 -18.52
CA GLN A 433 7.73 -12.31 -19.84
C GLN A 433 8.60 -11.38 -20.71
N ILE A 434 9.76 -10.95 -20.25
CA ILE A 434 10.44 -9.80 -20.87
C ILE A 434 11.10 -10.10 -22.21
N HIS A 435 11.62 -11.30 -22.43
CA HIS A 435 12.15 -11.71 -23.73
C HIS A 435 11.07 -11.54 -24.82
N ASP A 436 9.98 -12.29 -24.67
CA ASP A 436 8.85 -12.30 -25.59
C ASP A 436 8.18 -10.91 -25.69
N LEU A 437 8.16 -10.14 -24.59
CA LEU A 437 7.61 -8.80 -24.61
C LEU A 437 8.47 -7.84 -25.46
N GLN A 438 9.79 -7.81 -25.27
CA GLN A 438 10.63 -6.89 -26.04
C GLN A 438 10.70 -7.27 -27.52
N GLU A 439 10.61 -8.56 -27.87
CA GLU A 439 10.43 -8.98 -29.25
C GLU A 439 9.06 -8.54 -29.82
N ARG A 440 8.00 -8.62 -29.00
CA ARG A 440 6.62 -8.28 -29.41
C ARG A 440 6.33 -6.78 -29.54
N ILE A 441 6.91 -5.93 -28.67
CA ILE A 441 6.60 -4.47 -28.63
C ILE A 441 7.82 -3.55 -28.74
N GLY A 442 9.03 -4.11 -28.87
CA GLY A 442 10.28 -3.36 -29.00
C GLY A 442 11.06 -3.18 -27.69
N ASP A 443 12.31 -2.75 -27.82
CA ASP A 443 13.24 -2.56 -26.70
C ASP A 443 12.78 -1.50 -25.67
N THR A 444 11.90 -0.59 -26.10
CA THR A 444 11.46 0.59 -25.35
C THR A 444 9.96 0.81 -25.54
N PHE A 445 9.22 0.86 -24.44
CA PHE A 445 7.76 0.89 -24.45
C PHE A 445 7.19 1.71 -23.29
N ILE A 446 5.90 2.01 -23.39
CA ILE A 446 5.16 2.83 -22.43
C ILE A 446 4.00 2.02 -21.86
N ILE A 447 3.96 1.88 -20.53
CA ILE A 447 2.80 1.35 -19.80
C ILE A 447 1.98 2.54 -19.30
N VAL A 448 0.86 2.79 -19.98
CA VAL A 448 -0.15 3.78 -19.56
C VAL A 448 -1.11 3.12 -18.57
N SER A 449 -1.41 3.81 -17.47
CA SER A 449 -2.41 3.38 -16.48
C SER A 449 -3.21 4.58 -15.99
N PRO A 450 -4.43 4.40 -15.44
CA PRO A 450 -5.23 5.49 -14.88
C PRO A 450 -4.58 6.26 -13.72
N LYS A 451 -3.41 5.82 -13.23
CA LYS A 451 -2.63 6.47 -12.18
C LYS A 451 -1.43 7.25 -12.71
N GLN A 452 -0.75 6.72 -13.73
CA GLN A 452 0.56 7.20 -14.18
C GLN A 452 0.93 6.60 -15.55
N ILE A 453 1.73 7.35 -16.30
CA ILE A 453 2.51 6.86 -17.43
C ILE A 453 3.86 6.36 -16.90
N ARG A 454 4.30 5.18 -17.35
CA ARG A 454 5.62 4.61 -17.07
C ARG A 454 6.33 4.29 -18.38
N VAL A 455 7.57 4.74 -18.52
CA VAL A 455 8.45 4.38 -19.64
C VAL A 455 9.38 3.28 -19.18
N PHE A 456 9.62 2.28 -20.02
CA PHE A 456 10.62 1.24 -19.79
C PHE A 456 11.50 1.12 -21.03
N THR A 457 12.81 0.97 -20.82
CA THR A 457 13.76 0.72 -21.92
C THR A 457 14.79 -0.33 -21.52
N GLY A 458 15.02 -1.29 -22.40
CA GLY A 458 16.21 -2.15 -22.41
C GLY A 458 17.10 -1.86 -23.61
N ASN A 459 16.98 -0.69 -24.24
CA ASN A 459 17.94 -0.23 -25.24
C ASN A 459 19.26 0.12 -24.54
N ALA A 460 20.38 -0.48 -24.97
CA ALA A 460 21.67 -0.32 -24.30
C ALA A 460 22.13 1.15 -24.18
N LYS A 461 22.06 1.92 -25.27
CA LYS A 461 22.49 3.32 -25.30
C LYS A 461 21.58 4.22 -24.44
N ALA A 462 20.26 4.03 -24.52
CA ALA A 462 19.32 4.78 -23.69
C ALA A 462 19.46 4.43 -22.19
N SER A 463 19.69 3.16 -21.87
CA SER A 463 19.87 2.67 -20.50
C SER A 463 21.10 3.27 -19.82
N ASP A 464 22.21 3.35 -20.55
CA ASP A 464 23.47 3.96 -20.10
C ASP A 464 23.34 5.50 -19.94
N ASP A 465 22.70 6.17 -20.90
CA ASP A 465 22.39 7.60 -20.84
C ASP A 465 21.52 7.95 -19.60
N LEU A 466 20.44 7.20 -19.38
CA LEU A 466 19.59 7.30 -18.19
C LEU A 466 20.38 7.09 -16.89
N CYS A 467 21.38 6.21 -16.87
CA CYS A 467 22.23 5.98 -15.71
C CYS A 467 23.17 7.16 -15.44
N ARG A 468 23.77 7.73 -16.49
CA ARG A 468 24.75 8.84 -16.39
C ARG A 468 24.12 10.20 -16.10
N ARG A 469 22.99 10.54 -16.73
CA ARG A 469 22.31 11.84 -16.56
C ARG A 469 21.51 11.94 -15.26
N ARG A 470 22.19 11.82 -14.11
CA ARG A 470 21.60 11.76 -12.76
C ARG A 470 20.78 12.99 -12.34
N ARG A 471 20.99 14.15 -12.97
CA ARG A 471 20.27 15.40 -12.67
C ARG A 471 18.95 15.48 -13.44
N ASP A 472 18.92 14.91 -14.64
CA ASP A 472 17.75 14.87 -15.52
C ASP A 472 16.81 13.72 -15.11
N PHE A 473 17.41 12.54 -14.90
CA PHE A 473 16.75 11.31 -14.48
C PHE A 473 17.21 10.94 -13.07
N VAL A 474 16.60 11.61 -12.09
CA VAL A 474 16.86 11.41 -10.67
C VAL A 474 16.33 10.05 -10.20
N LYS A 475 16.87 9.53 -9.10
CA LYS A 475 16.38 8.30 -8.49
C LYS A 475 14.96 8.48 -7.95
N ALA A 476 14.10 7.47 -8.13
CA ALA A 476 12.75 7.47 -7.58
C ALA A 476 12.76 7.18 -6.05
N VAL A 477 13.32 8.08 -5.25
CA VAL A 477 13.56 7.91 -3.79
C VAL A 477 12.32 7.51 -2.98
N ALA A 478 11.12 7.91 -3.43
CA ALA A 478 9.85 7.51 -2.81
C ALA A 478 9.62 5.98 -2.78
N LEU A 479 10.24 5.22 -3.69
CA LEU A 479 10.21 3.75 -3.68
C LEU A 479 11.12 3.15 -2.61
N TYR A 480 12.18 3.87 -2.22
CA TYR A 480 13.21 3.42 -1.29
C TYR A 480 13.00 3.93 0.13
N LYS A 481 12.10 4.89 0.36
CA LYS A 481 11.75 5.42 1.69
C LYS A 481 11.48 4.34 2.79
N PRO A 482 10.90 3.17 2.49
CA PRO A 482 10.81 2.08 3.47
C PRO A 482 12.17 1.64 4.07
N LEU A 483 13.30 1.88 3.40
CA LEU A 483 14.63 1.52 3.88
C LEU A 483 15.20 2.50 4.91
N GLU A 484 14.46 3.55 5.28
CA GLU A 484 14.87 4.55 6.27
C GLU A 484 14.62 4.10 7.74
N ILE A 485 14.47 2.79 7.99
CA ILE A 485 14.12 2.21 9.31
C ILE A 485 15.02 2.72 10.44
N PHE A 486 16.32 2.88 10.16
CA PHE A 486 17.32 3.37 11.10
C PHE A 486 17.81 4.80 10.79
N GLY A 487 17.41 5.36 9.64
CA GLY A 487 17.76 6.70 9.17
C GLY A 487 17.95 6.80 7.66
N ARG A 488 18.13 8.03 7.17
CA ARG A 488 18.42 8.33 5.75
C ARG A 488 19.77 7.73 5.34
N ASN A 489 19.87 7.28 4.08
CA ASN A 489 21.08 6.63 3.59
C ASN A 489 21.36 6.92 2.11
N VAL A 490 22.51 6.47 1.60
CA VAL A 490 22.95 6.69 0.21
C VAL A 490 21.99 6.11 -0.85
N VAL A 491 21.10 5.18 -0.47
CA VAL A 491 20.07 4.60 -1.34
C VAL A 491 18.81 5.46 -1.36
N THR A 492 18.41 6.09 -0.24
CA THR A 492 17.16 6.87 -0.11
C THR A 492 17.29 8.37 -0.37
N THR A 493 18.52 8.89 -0.41
CA THR A 493 18.82 10.31 -0.64
C THR A 493 19.02 10.65 -2.13
N GLU A 494 18.86 11.92 -2.48
CA GLU A 494 19.08 12.48 -3.84
C GLU A 494 19.59 13.94 -3.76
N GLY A 495 20.10 14.46 -4.87
CA GLY A 495 20.62 15.84 -4.94
C GLY A 495 21.97 15.98 -4.26
N ASP A 496 22.21 17.11 -3.59
CA ASP A 496 23.47 17.37 -2.88
C ASP A 496 23.59 16.56 -1.58
N ASP A 497 22.46 16.19 -0.98
CA ASP A 497 22.40 15.30 0.17
C ASP A 497 22.95 13.90 -0.18
N TRP A 498 22.57 13.38 -1.35
CA TRP A 498 23.19 12.16 -1.88
C TRP A 498 24.69 12.32 -2.16
N VAL A 499 25.15 13.49 -2.62
CA VAL A 499 26.59 13.73 -2.82
C VAL A 499 27.35 13.69 -1.49
N ARG A 500 26.79 14.27 -0.42
CA ARG A 500 27.32 14.18 0.95
C ARG A 500 27.43 12.72 1.40
N HIS A 501 26.32 11.97 1.36
CA HIS A 501 26.31 10.55 1.70
C HIS A 501 27.33 9.76 0.87
N ARG A 502 27.26 9.84 -0.47
CA ARG A 502 28.12 9.06 -1.37
C ARG A 502 29.61 9.32 -1.15
N ARG A 503 30.01 10.55 -0.82
CA ARG A 503 31.42 10.91 -0.55
C ARG A 503 31.96 10.19 0.69
N ILE A 504 31.12 9.93 1.70
CA ILE A 504 31.52 9.32 2.98
C ILE A 504 31.32 7.79 2.94
N THR A 505 30.31 7.30 2.21
CA THR A 505 29.97 5.86 2.15
C THR A 505 30.67 5.09 1.04
N THR A 506 31.57 5.71 0.25
CA THR A 506 32.32 5.02 -0.81
C THR A 506 33.76 4.63 -0.41
N PRO A 507 34.54 5.47 0.29
CA PRO A 507 35.90 5.13 0.73
C PRO A 507 36.09 3.80 1.47
N PRO A 508 35.11 3.29 2.25
CA PRO A 508 35.22 1.96 2.86
C PRO A 508 35.40 0.81 1.85
N PHE A 509 34.90 0.95 0.62
CA PHE A 509 35.04 -0.05 -0.44
C PHE A 509 36.38 0.12 -1.18
N ASN A 510 37.46 -0.38 -0.58
CA ASN A 510 38.83 -0.28 -1.08
C ASN A 510 39.53 -1.65 -1.17
N GLU A 511 40.81 -1.66 -1.59
CA GLU A 511 41.60 -2.89 -1.80
C GLU A 511 41.94 -3.63 -0.49
N ARG A 512 42.16 -2.92 0.64
CA ARG A 512 42.40 -3.58 1.93
C ARG A 512 41.13 -4.27 2.45
N ASN A 513 39.99 -3.60 2.32
CA ASN A 513 38.69 -4.22 2.59
C ASN A 513 38.45 -5.43 1.67
N SER A 514 38.89 -5.36 0.40
CA SER A 514 38.81 -6.48 -0.54
C SER A 514 39.67 -7.67 -0.11
N ALA A 515 40.86 -7.44 0.47
CA ALA A 515 41.65 -8.52 1.06
C ALA A 515 40.94 -9.20 2.24
N LEU A 516 40.33 -8.44 3.16
CA LEU A 516 39.50 -9.00 4.23
C LEU A 516 38.32 -9.82 3.69
N VAL A 517 37.63 -9.33 2.65
CA VAL A 517 36.53 -10.06 1.99
C VAL A 517 37.04 -11.38 1.43
N TRP A 518 38.18 -11.38 0.76
CA TRP A 518 38.78 -12.57 0.16
C TRP A 518 39.10 -13.64 1.21
N ASP A 519 39.81 -13.27 2.28
CA ASP A 519 40.23 -14.22 3.32
C ASP A 519 39.06 -14.80 4.11
N GLU A 520 38.09 -13.97 4.50
CA GLU A 520 36.88 -14.45 5.18
C GLU A 520 36.03 -15.31 4.24
N SER A 521 35.90 -14.94 2.96
CA SER A 521 35.15 -15.73 1.97
C SER A 521 35.75 -17.11 1.77
N LYS A 522 37.09 -17.23 1.67
CA LYS A 522 37.78 -18.52 1.63
C LYS A 522 37.45 -19.36 2.86
N ARG A 523 37.51 -18.77 4.05
CA ARG A 523 37.28 -19.44 5.34
C ARG A 523 35.85 -19.98 5.44
N GLN A 524 34.85 -19.13 5.20
CA GLN A 524 33.44 -19.53 5.22
C GLN A 524 33.11 -20.56 4.14
N ALA A 525 33.66 -20.41 2.92
CA ALA A 525 33.46 -21.37 1.84
C ALA A 525 34.05 -22.74 2.20
N THR A 526 35.27 -22.78 2.73
CA THR A 526 35.95 -24.02 3.13
C THR A 526 35.11 -24.79 4.17
N ASP A 527 34.58 -24.11 5.19
CA ASP A 527 33.78 -24.77 6.23
C ASP A 527 32.39 -25.20 5.71
N MET A 528 31.74 -24.38 4.86
CA MET A 528 30.50 -24.74 4.17
C MET A 528 30.68 -25.97 3.27
N LEU A 529 31.75 -26.03 2.48
CA LEU A 529 32.03 -27.12 1.54
C LEU A 529 32.38 -28.42 2.26
N LYS A 530 33.13 -28.37 3.37
CA LYS A 530 33.33 -29.53 4.26
C LYS A 530 31.99 -30.06 4.79
N MET A 531 31.09 -29.18 5.24
CA MET A 531 29.75 -29.57 5.71
C MET A 531 28.93 -30.22 4.58
N TRP A 532 28.96 -29.66 3.37
CA TRP A 532 28.27 -30.21 2.20
C TRP A 532 28.81 -31.59 1.81
N ALA A 533 30.13 -31.75 1.71
CA ALA A 533 30.76 -33.02 1.33
C ALA A 533 30.62 -34.10 2.41
N SER A 534 30.44 -33.71 3.68
CA SER A 534 30.18 -34.65 4.79
C SER A 534 28.70 -35.08 4.89
N ASN A 535 27.80 -34.56 4.04
CA ASN A 535 26.38 -34.89 4.10
C ASN A 535 26.07 -36.20 3.32
N PRO A 536 25.84 -37.34 3.99
CA PRO A 536 25.67 -38.63 3.32
C PRO A 536 24.37 -38.74 2.52
N LYS A 537 23.46 -37.78 2.65
CA LYS A 537 22.20 -37.74 1.89
C LYS A 537 22.29 -36.95 0.59
N GLY A 538 23.42 -36.29 0.30
CA GLY A 538 23.57 -35.52 -0.94
C GLY A 538 22.61 -34.33 -1.06
N VAL A 539 22.05 -33.84 0.06
CA VAL A 539 21.11 -32.70 0.05
C VAL A 539 21.86 -31.43 0.46
N VAL A 540 22.50 -30.78 -0.51
CA VAL A 540 22.96 -29.39 -0.38
C VAL A 540 21.77 -28.44 -0.57
N ASN A 541 21.69 -27.37 0.20
CA ASN A 541 20.77 -26.26 -0.04
C ASN A 541 21.57 -24.98 -0.35
N PRO A 542 21.88 -24.71 -1.64
CA PRO A 542 22.72 -23.56 -2.01
C PRO A 542 22.13 -22.25 -1.52
N GLN A 543 20.79 -22.10 -1.49
CA GLN A 543 20.18 -20.81 -1.17
C GLN A 543 20.19 -20.48 0.33
N SER A 544 20.03 -21.46 1.23
CA SER A 544 20.19 -21.17 2.67
C SER A 544 21.64 -20.93 3.03
N ASP A 545 22.54 -21.73 2.47
CA ASP A 545 23.89 -21.86 2.99
C ASP A 545 24.79 -20.74 2.47
N THR A 546 24.65 -20.33 1.19
CA THR A 546 25.31 -19.11 0.69
C THR A 546 24.76 -17.86 1.35
N MET A 547 23.52 -17.88 1.86
CA MET A 547 22.96 -16.77 2.62
C MET A 547 23.55 -16.71 4.04
N VAL A 548 23.90 -17.83 4.67
CA VAL A 548 24.70 -17.80 5.91
C VAL A 548 26.13 -17.32 5.63
N LEU A 549 26.75 -17.82 4.56
CA LEU A 549 28.12 -17.44 4.15
C LEU A 549 28.24 -15.93 3.92
N ALA A 550 27.41 -15.37 3.04
CA ALA A 550 27.46 -13.96 2.69
C ALA A 550 27.14 -13.04 3.89
N LEU A 551 26.37 -13.54 4.86
CA LEU A 551 26.12 -12.81 6.10
C LEU A 551 27.40 -12.71 6.92
N HIS A 552 28.12 -13.82 7.12
CA HIS A 552 29.36 -13.85 7.89
C HIS A 552 30.50 -13.07 7.21
N VAL A 553 30.63 -13.16 5.88
CA VAL A 553 31.57 -12.34 5.10
C VAL A 553 31.30 -10.85 5.35
N LEU A 554 30.02 -10.46 5.32
CA LEU A 554 29.62 -9.07 5.54
C LEU A 554 29.72 -8.63 7.01
N THR A 555 29.58 -9.51 8.00
CA THR A 555 29.84 -9.14 9.40
C THR A 555 31.33 -8.96 9.69
N ALA A 556 32.20 -9.79 9.11
CA ALA A 556 33.63 -9.67 9.31
C ALA A 556 34.21 -8.48 8.54
N ALA A 557 34.09 -8.46 7.21
CA ALA A 557 34.63 -7.39 6.37
C ALA A 557 33.83 -6.08 6.49
N GLY A 558 32.57 -6.14 6.95
CA GLY A 558 31.75 -4.95 7.19
C GLY A 558 31.87 -4.35 8.58
N PHE A 559 32.00 -5.18 9.64
CA PHE A 559 31.85 -4.76 11.04
C PHE A 559 32.95 -5.29 11.98
N GLY A 560 33.94 -6.02 11.46
CA GLY A 560 35.01 -6.62 12.28
C GLY A 560 34.56 -7.80 13.15
N ARG A 561 33.37 -8.37 12.91
CA ARG A 561 32.81 -9.48 13.72
C ARG A 561 32.75 -10.76 12.87
N SER A 562 33.67 -11.68 13.14
CA SER A 562 33.86 -12.93 12.39
C SER A 562 33.24 -14.12 13.14
N TYR A 563 32.52 -15.00 12.44
CA TYR A 563 31.75 -16.12 13.02
C TYR A 563 32.14 -17.47 12.41
N THR A 564 31.96 -18.58 13.10
CA THR A 564 32.21 -19.92 12.53
C THR A 564 31.04 -20.39 11.66
N PHE A 565 31.30 -21.00 10.50
CA PHE A 565 30.21 -21.57 9.70
C PHE A 565 29.60 -22.79 10.41
N GLY A 566 28.27 -22.85 10.50
CA GLY A 566 27.57 -23.96 11.13
C GLY A 566 27.64 -24.00 12.66
N SER A 567 28.29 -23.03 13.34
CA SER A 567 28.13 -22.91 14.79
C SER A 567 26.66 -22.64 15.13
N GLY A 568 26.19 -23.31 16.19
CA GLY A 568 24.90 -22.97 16.79
C GLY A 568 24.91 -21.52 17.22
N LEU A 569 23.73 -20.91 17.19
CA LEU A 569 23.46 -19.54 17.60
C LEU A 569 24.28 -19.14 18.83
N GLU A 570 25.26 -18.24 18.64
CA GLU A 570 26.03 -17.68 19.75
C GLU A 570 25.08 -17.03 20.75
N SER A 571 25.47 -16.98 22.03
CA SER A 571 24.70 -16.24 23.02
C SER A 571 24.65 -14.77 22.63
N ALA A 572 23.47 -14.15 22.74
CA ALA A 572 23.35 -12.70 22.65
C ALA A 572 24.26 -12.03 23.71
N LEU A 573 24.76 -10.83 23.42
CA LEU A 573 25.55 -10.05 24.38
C LEU A 573 24.71 -9.78 25.64
N GLU A 574 25.37 -9.50 26.77
CA GLU A 574 24.67 -9.04 27.96
C GLU A 574 23.77 -7.84 27.61
N ASN A 575 22.52 -7.88 28.08
CA ASN A 575 21.42 -6.96 27.76
C ASN A 575 20.72 -7.13 26.38
N HIS A 576 21.11 -8.09 25.54
CA HIS A 576 20.42 -8.40 24.28
C HIS A 576 19.53 -9.65 24.38
N SER A 577 18.40 -9.64 23.66
CA SER A 577 17.48 -10.79 23.58
C SER A 577 17.64 -11.63 22.31
N LEU A 578 18.39 -11.14 21.33
CA LEU A 578 18.69 -11.77 20.05
C LEU A 578 20.14 -11.44 19.68
N THR A 579 20.82 -12.32 18.94
CA THR A 579 22.15 -11.98 18.38
C THR A 579 22.05 -10.91 17.30
N TYR A 580 23.18 -10.31 16.93
CA TYR A 580 23.27 -9.43 15.76
C TYR A 580 22.80 -10.15 14.49
N ARG A 581 23.31 -11.38 14.27
CA ARG A 581 22.97 -12.27 13.15
C ARG A 581 21.46 -12.52 13.05
N ASP A 582 20.82 -12.91 14.16
CA ASP A 582 19.39 -13.21 14.20
C ASP A 582 18.55 -11.97 14.01
N SER A 583 18.92 -10.87 14.67
CA SER A 583 18.23 -9.59 14.56
C SER A 583 18.19 -9.14 13.10
N LEU A 584 19.33 -9.18 12.41
CA LEU A 584 19.42 -8.86 10.99
C LEU A 584 18.63 -9.85 10.11
N SER A 585 18.81 -11.15 10.32
CA SER A 585 18.12 -12.20 9.55
C SER A 585 16.59 -12.10 9.67
N LEU A 586 16.07 -11.81 10.87
CA LEU A 586 14.64 -11.59 11.13
C LEU A 586 14.13 -10.32 10.46
N ILE A 587 14.90 -9.22 10.47
CA ILE A 587 14.55 -7.97 9.78
C ILE A 587 14.49 -8.19 8.27
N LEU A 588 15.51 -8.80 7.67
CA LEU A 588 15.58 -9.03 6.22
C LEU A 588 14.46 -9.95 5.74
N GLY A 589 14.26 -11.10 6.42
CA GLY A 589 13.16 -12.02 6.12
C GLY A 589 11.76 -11.46 6.32
N ASN A 590 11.60 -10.37 7.10
CA ASN A 590 10.32 -9.76 7.43
C ASN A 590 10.28 -8.25 7.13
N LEU A 591 11.00 -7.77 6.11
CA LEU A 591 11.24 -6.33 5.87
C LEU A 591 9.97 -5.48 5.88
N PHE A 592 8.87 -5.94 5.27
CA PHE A 592 7.58 -5.22 5.31
C PHE A 592 7.00 -5.06 6.73
N THR A 593 7.17 -6.08 7.59
CA THR A 593 6.74 -6.06 8.99
C THR A 593 7.65 -5.14 9.79
N ALA A 594 8.97 -5.20 9.59
CA ALA A 594 9.95 -4.35 10.27
C ALA A 594 9.70 -2.85 9.98
N VAL A 595 9.44 -2.50 8.71
CA VAL A 595 9.05 -1.13 8.33
C VAL A 595 7.74 -0.72 9.01
N PHE A 596 6.75 -1.61 9.04
CA PHE A 596 5.43 -1.33 9.62
C PHE A 596 5.51 -1.10 11.13
N THR A 597 6.21 -1.95 11.89
CA THR A 597 6.36 -1.81 13.34
C THR A 597 7.19 -0.59 13.70
N ALA A 598 8.30 -0.33 13.00
CA ALA A 598 9.14 0.84 13.21
C ALA A 598 8.42 2.17 12.89
N THR A 599 7.61 2.22 11.83
CA THR A 599 6.94 3.47 11.41
C THR A 599 5.78 3.86 12.33
N LEU A 600 5.02 2.89 12.86
CA LEU A 600 3.80 3.18 13.64
C LEU A 600 4.05 3.39 15.14
N ASN A 601 5.24 3.06 15.64
CA ASN A 601 5.65 3.22 17.04
C ASN A 601 4.61 2.70 18.06
N LEU A 602 3.96 1.57 17.73
CA LEU A 602 2.89 1.00 18.54
C LEU A 602 3.45 0.34 19.81
N PRO A 603 2.73 0.43 20.95
CA PRO A 603 3.07 -0.33 22.14
C PRO A 603 3.10 -1.84 21.86
N THR A 604 4.16 -2.53 22.27
CA THR A 604 4.40 -3.98 22.02
C THR A 604 3.26 -4.88 22.49
N TRP A 605 2.48 -4.47 23.50
CA TRP A 605 1.32 -5.23 23.99
C TRP A 605 0.13 -5.27 23.02
N MET A 606 0.09 -4.38 22.02
CA MET A 606 -0.97 -4.35 21.00
C MET A 606 -0.64 -5.19 19.75
N LEU A 607 0.59 -5.73 19.64
CA LEU A 607 1.06 -6.44 18.45
C LEU A 607 0.90 -7.96 18.56
N PRO A 608 0.56 -8.67 17.46
CA PRO A 608 0.65 -10.11 17.38
C PRO A 608 2.08 -10.62 17.65
N SER A 609 2.22 -11.84 18.17
CA SER A 609 3.51 -12.44 18.58
C SER A 609 4.62 -12.35 17.51
N LYS A 610 4.30 -12.64 16.25
CA LYS A 610 5.25 -12.52 15.12
C LYS A 610 5.70 -11.09 14.85
N PHE A 611 4.84 -10.10 15.08
CA PHE A 611 5.18 -8.68 14.90
C PHE A 611 6.06 -8.19 16.06
N LYS A 612 5.79 -8.69 17.28
CA LYS A 612 6.64 -8.43 18.44
C LYS A 612 8.08 -8.93 18.22
N GLN A 613 8.26 -10.19 17.79
CA GLN A 613 9.60 -10.74 17.48
C GLN A 613 10.39 -9.88 16.47
N VAL A 614 9.72 -9.37 15.43
CA VAL A 614 10.36 -8.48 14.44
C VAL A 614 10.65 -7.09 15.02
N GLN A 615 9.80 -6.56 15.90
CA GLN A 615 10.09 -5.30 16.61
C GLN A 615 11.27 -5.46 17.58
N ASP A 616 11.32 -6.56 18.34
CA ASP A 616 12.43 -6.88 19.24
C ASP A 616 13.75 -6.99 18.45
N ALA A 617 13.72 -7.61 17.26
CA ALA A 617 14.86 -7.63 16.33
C ALA A 617 15.29 -6.24 15.85
N VAL A 618 14.35 -5.36 15.48
CA VAL A 618 14.65 -3.95 15.11
C VAL A 618 15.30 -3.19 16.28
N VAL A 619 14.86 -3.42 17.52
CA VAL A 619 15.45 -2.78 18.71
C VAL A 619 16.86 -3.30 18.99
N ASN A 620 17.06 -4.63 19.04
CA ASN A 620 18.38 -5.24 19.25
C ASN A 620 19.36 -4.81 18.15
N PHE A 621 18.97 -4.86 16.88
CA PHE A 621 19.85 -4.46 15.77
C PHE A 621 20.27 -2.98 15.85
N ARG A 622 19.37 -2.09 16.29
CA ARG A 622 19.72 -0.68 16.54
C ARG A 622 20.72 -0.53 17.67
N GLN A 623 20.56 -1.31 18.75
CA GLN A 623 21.45 -1.27 19.90
C GLN A 623 22.86 -1.75 19.52
N TYR A 624 23.00 -2.90 18.86
CA TYR A 624 24.28 -3.37 18.32
C TYR A 624 24.97 -2.31 17.44
N MET A 625 24.25 -1.65 16.52
CA MET A 625 24.85 -0.60 15.69
C MET A 625 25.30 0.62 16.50
N ALA A 626 24.60 0.98 17.58
CA ALA A 626 24.98 2.08 18.45
C ALA A 626 26.22 1.74 19.29
N GLU A 627 26.28 0.52 19.83
CA GLU A 627 27.42 0.02 20.60
C GLU A 627 28.67 -0.07 19.73
N MET A 628 28.61 -0.69 18.55
CA MET A 628 29.78 -0.80 17.66
C MET A 628 30.28 0.56 17.15
N VAL A 629 29.40 1.55 16.96
CA VAL A 629 29.81 2.93 16.61
C VAL A 629 30.40 3.67 17.81
N ALA A 630 29.97 3.37 19.04
CA ALA A 630 30.58 3.90 20.26
C ALA A 630 31.98 3.29 20.49
N GLU A 631 32.12 1.96 20.41
CA GLU A 631 33.41 1.25 20.48
C GLU A 631 34.45 1.84 19.51
N GLU A 632 34.05 2.10 18.25
CA GLU A 632 34.94 2.68 17.24
C GLU A 632 35.32 4.14 17.54
N ARG A 633 34.40 4.94 18.08
CA ARG A 633 34.69 6.32 18.51
C ARG A 633 35.66 6.34 19.68
N GLU A 634 35.45 5.48 20.68
CA GLU A 634 36.36 5.31 21.82
C GLU A 634 37.75 4.84 21.36
N ALA A 635 37.83 3.89 20.44
CA ALA A 635 39.07 3.44 19.84
C ALA A 635 39.80 4.57 19.08
N MET A 636 39.07 5.37 18.29
CA MET A 636 39.64 6.53 17.59
C MET A 636 40.18 7.59 18.56
N ASP A 637 39.44 7.92 19.62
CA ASP A 637 39.86 8.93 20.60
C ASP A 637 40.99 8.42 21.52
N ALA A 638 41.10 7.10 21.73
CA ALA A 638 42.25 6.45 22.34
C ALA A 638 43.49 6.36 21.41
N GLY A 639 43.38 6.79 20.16
CA GLY A 639 44.47 6.79 19.19
C GLY A 639 44.76 5.44 18.52
N ALA A 640 43.83 4.48 18.59
CA ALA A 640 43.99 3.20 17.91
C ALA A 640 43.92 3.34 16.38
N GLU A 641 44.67 2.49 15.67
CA GLU A 641 44.69 2.48 14.20
C GLU A 641 43.32 2.13 13.58
N GLU A 642 43.07 2.69 12.40
CA GLU A 642 41.86 2.41 11.61
C GLU A 642 41.83 0.95 11.17
N GLN A 643 40.70 0.28 11.36
CA GLN A 643 40.51 -1.10 10.93
C GLN A 643 40.01 -1.13 9.49
N ASP A 644 40.45 -2.09 8.68
CA ASP A 644 40.11 -2.17 7.25
C ASP A 644 38.64 -2.61 6.96
N ASN A 645 37.77 -2.63 7.97
CA ASN A 645 36.34 -3.00 7.85
C ASN A 645 35.45 -1.80 7.48
N LEU A 646 34.29 -2.07 6.85
CA LEU A 646 33.44 -1.02 6.29
C LEU A 646 32.93 0.00 7.32
N MET A 647 32.66 -0.44 8.55
CA MET A 647 32.14 0.39 9.63
C MET A 647 33.20 1.35 10.17
N SER A 648 34.40 0.84 10.49
CA SER A 648 35.51 1.63 11.04
C SER A 648 35.83 2.82 10.13
N ILE A 649 36.05 2.54 8.85
CA ILE A 649 36.34 3.55 7.83
C ILE A 649 35.15 4.50 7.65
N LEU A 650 33.89 4.03 7.72
CA LEU A 650 32.71 4.90 7.59
C LEU A 650 32.61 5.91 8.75
N VAL A 651 32.79 5.43 9.99
CA VAL A 651 32.73 6.27 11.20
C VAL A 651 33.85 7.30 11.16
N ARG A 652 35.10 6.87 10.97
CA ARG A 652 36.26 7.77 10.89
C ARG A 652 36.16 8.78 9.73
N ALA A 653 35.67 8.36 8.56
CA ALA A 653 35.43 9.28 7.44
C ALA A 653 34.36 10.35 7.76
N SER A 654 33.34 10.00 8.55
CA SER A 654 32.33 10.96 9.02
C SER A 654 32.92 11.94 10.05
N GLU A 655 33.62 11.44 11.07
CA GLU A 655 34.19 12.26 12.14
C GLU A 655 35.32 13.19 11.64
N ASN A 656 36.12 12.75 10.66
CA ASN A 656 37.14 13.60 10.04
C ASN A 656 36.51 14.80 9.28
N GLN A 657 35.36 14.61 8.62
CA GLN A 657 34.62 15.74 8.02
C GLN A 657 34.02 16.70 9.06
N ASN A 658 33.74 16.22 10.28
CA ASN A 658 33.32 17.03 11.41
C ASN A 658 34.49 17.88 11.95
N LYS A 659 35.64 17.25 12.20
CA LYS A 659 36.89 17.87 12.69
C LYS A 659 37.44 18.94 11.72
N GLU A 660 37.21 18.84 10.41
CA GLU A 660 37.56 19.86 9.40
C GLU A 660 36.76 21.19 9.51
N GLY A 661 35.88 21.37 10.51
CA GLY A 661 35.07 22.58 10.68
C GLY A 661 33.93 22.71 9.66
N LYS A 662 33.68 21.67 8.85
CA LYS A 662 32.68 21.63 7.78
C LYS A 662 31.41 20.94 8.26
N GLY A 663 30.87 21.39 9.41
CA GLY A 663 29.78 20.71 10.14
C GLY A 663 28.50 20.40 9.36
N THR A 664 28.27 21.00 8.18
CA THR A 664 27.18 20.62 7.27
C THR A 664 27.48 19.39 6.39
N ARG A 665 28.66 18.77 6.54
CA ARG A 665 29.12 17.65 5.70
C ARG A 665 29.27 16.31 6.41
N HIS A 666 29.29 16.23 7.74
CA HIS A 666 29.34 14.93 8.45
C HIS A 666 28.01 14.16 8.31
N LEU A 667 27.99 12.87 8.67
CA LEU A 667 26.76 12.09 8.85
C LEU A 667 26.31 12.16 10.32
N THR A 668 25.01 12.27 10.55
CA THR A 668 24.43 12.07 11.89
C THR A 668 24.42 10.59 12.28
N ASP A 669 24.32 10.27 13.57
CA ASP A 669 24.28 8.86 14.04
C ASP A 669 23.17 8.04 13.37
N SER A 670 21.98 8.62 13.19
CA SER A 670 20.89 7.96 12.44
C SER A 670 21.26 7.73 10.97
N GLU A 671 21.98 8.64 10.34
CA GLU A 671 22.49 8.43 8.98
C GLU A 671 23.60 7.38 8.94
N ILE A 672 24.47 7.29 9.95
CA ILE A 672 25.46 6.20 10.08
C ILE A 672 24.72 4.85 10.17
N TYR A 673 23.79 4.69 11.12
CA TYR A 673 22.98 3.47 11.27
C TYR A 673 22.18 3.14 10.00
N GLY A 674 21.62 4.15 9.32
CA GLY A 674 20.93 3.99 8.04
C GLY A 674 21.84 3.46 6.92
N ASN A 675 23.10 3.89 6.87
CA ASN A 675 24.07 3.40 5.88
C ASN A 675 24.64 2.02 6.25
N LEU A 676 24.90 1.74 7.53
CA LEU A 676 25.30 0.41 8.00
C LEU A 676 24.20 -0.63 7.73
N PHE A 677 22.93 -0.32 7.99
CA PHE A 677 21.80 -1.17 7.57
C PHE A 677 21.73 -1.31 6.04
N SER A 678 21.99 -0.23 5.29
CA SER A 678 22.02 -0.30 3.83
C SER A 678 23.16 -1.17 3.28
N TYR A 679 24.31 -1.25 3.95
CA TYR A 679 25.39 -2.17 3.58
C TYR A 679 24.94 -3.61 3.79
N ASN A 680 24.41 -3.93 4.99
CA ASN A 680 23.87 -5.24 5.31
C ASN A 680 22.83 -5.71 4.28
N LEU A 681 21.77 -4.91 4.07
CA LEU A 681 20.70 -5.25 3.12
C LEU A 681 21.18 -5.39 1.67
N ALA A 682 22.09 -4.53 1.21
CA ALA A 682 22.51 -4.52 -0.19
C ALA A 682 23.57 -5.57 -0.52
N GLY A 683 24.54 -5.80 0.38
CA GLY A 683 25.61 -6.77 0.17
C GLY A 683 25.14 -8.21 0.36
N HIS A 684 24.37 -8.47 1.42
CA HIS A 684 24.02 -9.82 1.86
C HIS A 684 23.19 -10.60 0.83
N GLU A 685 21.95 -10.19 0.58
CA GLU A 685 21.05 -10.96 -0.27
C GLU A 685 21.45 -10.93 -1.75
N THR A 686 22.21 -9.94 -2.22
CA THR A 686 22.57 -9.87 -3.65
C THR A 686 23.70 -10.85 -3.99
N THR A 687 24.76 -10.93 -3.18
CA THR A 687 25.83 -11.90 -3.41
C THR A 687 25.35 -13.33 -3.13
N SER A 688 24.59 -13.57 -2.06
CA SER A 688 24.12 -14.94 -1.72
C SER A 688 23.26 -15.57 -2.81
N ASN A 689 22.32 -14.82 -3.40
CA ASN A 689 21.52 -15.31 -4.52
C ASN A 689 22.39 -15.56 -5.75
N THR A 690 23.37 -14.69 -6.03
CA THR A 690 24.29 -14.84 -7.18
C THR A 690 25.15 -16.11 -7.03
N LEU A 691 25.68 -16.37 -5.84
CA LEU A 691 26.37 -17.62 -5.50
C LEU A 691 25.45 -18.83 -5.68
N ALA A 692 24.23 -18.79 -5.13
CA ALA A 692 23.28 -19.90 -5.23
C ALA A 692 22.90 -20.24 -6.69
N TYR A 693 22.61 -19.23 -7.53
CA TYR A 693 22.38 -19.45 -8.97
C TYR A 693 23.62 -20.03 -9.65
N ALA A 694 24.81 -19.49 -9.41
CA ALA A 694 26.03 -20.01 -10.03
C ALA A 694 26.30 -21.48 -9.64
N THR A 695 26.12 -21.86 -8.38
CA THR A 695 26.26 -23.27 -7.92
C THR A 695 25.26 -24.19 -8.64
N ILE A 696 24.00 -23.76 -8.81
CA ILE A 696 22.98 -24.53 -9.55
C ILE A 696 23.34 -24.67 -11.03
N LEU A 697 23.80 -23.58 -11.66
CA LEU A 697 24.14 -23.53 -13.08
C LEU A 697 25.41 -24.33 -13.40
N LEU A 698 26.41 -24.31 -12.51
CA LEU A 698 27.62 -25.13 -12.63
C LEU A 698 27.31 -26.63 -12.46
N ALA A 699 26.41 -26.99 -11.54
CA ALA A 699 25.98 -28.38 -11.38
C ALA A 699 25.14 -28.88 -12.57
N ALA A 700 24.34 -28.00 -13.18
CA ALA A 700 23.56 -28.34 -14.37
C ALA A 700 24.42 -28.44 -15.65
N ASN A 701 25.51 -27.67 -15.74
CA ASN A 701 26.37 -27.57 -16.92
C ASN A 701 27.84 -27.91 -16.55
N PRO A 702 28.18 -29.20 -16.38
CA PRO A 702 29.47 -29.64 -15.87
C PRO A 702 30.65 -29.28 -16.77
N GLU A 703 30.42 -29.00 -18.06
CA GLU A 703 31.43 -28.52 -18.99
C GLU A 703 31.98 -27.14 -18.61
N TRP A 704 31.13 -26.21 -18.15
CA TRP A 704 31.55 -24.90 -17.67
C TRP A 704 32.20 -24.98 -16.29
N GLN A 705 31.77 -25.93 -15.46
CA GLN A 705 32.41 -26.21 -14.18
C GLN A 705 33.83 -26.74 -14.38
N LYS A 706 34.03 -27.69 -15.31
CA LYS A 706 35.36 -28.16 -15.69
C LYS A 706 36.22 -27.04 -16.29
N TRP A 707 35.67 -26.25 -17.22
CA TRP A 707 36.38 -25.13 -17.85
C TRP A 707 36.87 -24.07 -16.84
N ALA A 708 36.08 -23.76 -15.81
CA ALA A 708 36.50 -22.86 -14.74
C ALA A 708 37.49 -23.54 -13.76
N ALA A 709 37.31 -24.82 -13.45
CA ALA A 709 38.24 -25.59 -12.61
C ALA A 709 39.64 -25.71 -13.26
N GLU A 710 39.73 -25.87 -14.58
CA GLU A 710 41.01 -25.90 -15.32
C GLU A 710 41.84 -24.61 -15.12
N GLU A 711 41.21 -23.43 -15.03
CA GLU A 711 41.89 -22.17 -14.68
C GLU A 711 42.37 -22.18 -13.23
N VAL A 712 41.49 -22.57 -12.30
CA VAL A 712 41.82 -22.64 -10.86
C VAL A 712 42.98 -23.58 -10.60
N ASP A 713 42.99 -24.76 -11.22
CA ASP A 713 44.05 -25.77 -11.08
C ASP A 713 45.40 -25.26 -11.60
N GLN A 714 45.40 -24.62 -12.77
CA GLN A 714 46.61 -24.08 -13.39
C GLN A 714 47.22 -22.94 -12.58
N ILE A 715 46.40 -21.99 -12.11
CA ILE A 715 46.87 -20.82 -11.36
C ILE A 715 47.29 -21.21 -9.93
N THR A 716 46.62 -22.18 -9.31
CA THR A 716 46.86 -22.56 -7.90
C THR A 716 47.64 -23.87 -7.74
N ALA A 717 48.37 -24.28 -8.79
CA ALA A 717 49.17 -25.50 -8.81
C ALA A 717 50.23 -25.49 -7.69
N GLY A 718 50.17 -26.50 -6.80
CA GLY A 718 51.11 -26.63 -5.67
C GLY A 718 50.86 -25.67 -4.49
N VAL A 719 49.75 -24.93 -4.47
CA VAL A 719 49.40 -23.98 -3.41
C VAL A 719 48.10 -24.39 -2.70
N ASP A 720 48.11 -24.39 -1.36
CA ASP A 720 46.93 -24.70 -0.52
C ASP A 720 45.90 -23.57 -0.55
N LEU A 721 44.61 -23.88 -0.33
CA LEU A 721 43.53 -22.86 -0.27
C LEU A 721 43.80 -21.70 0.70
N LYS A 722 44.34 -22.00 1.88
CA LYS A 722 44.68 -21.01 2.91
C LYS A 722 45.64 -19.93 2.40
N ASP A 723 46.61 -20.32 1.56
CA ASP A 723 47.75 -19.52 1.15
C ASP A 723 47.48 -18.72 -0.15
N LEU A 724 46.28 -18.84 -0.73
CA LEU A 724 45.85 -18.02 -1.87
C LEU A 724 45.58 -16.58 -1.39
N ASP A 725 46.52 -15.66 -1.58
CA ASP A 725 46.32 -14.24 -1.24
C ASP A 725 45.43 -13.50 -2.26
N TYR A 726 44.90 -12.36 -1.84
CA TYR A 726 44.00 -11.56 -2.65
C TYR A 726 44.69 -10.92 -3.88
N GLU A 727 45.85 -10.29 -3.68
CA GLU A 727 46.48 -9.44 -4.70
C GLU A 727 47.03 -10.26 -5.88
N THR A 728 47.56 -11.45 -5.59
CA THR A 728 48.13 -12.36 -6.58
C THR A 728 47.05 -13.14 -7.34
N TYR A 729 46.07 -13.73 -6.64
CA TYR A 729 45.20 -14.75 -7.25
C TYR A 729 43.91 -14.17 -7.84
N TYR A 730 43.25 -13.21 -7.19
CA TYR A 730 41.99 -12.64 -7.68
C TYR A 730 42.09 -12.10 -9.13
N PRO A 731 43.14 -11.34 -9.53
CA PRO A 731 43.20 -10.78 -10.88
C PRO A 731 43.37 -11.82 -12.00
N GLN A 732 43.80 -13.03 -11.67
CA GLN A 732 44.09 -14.09 -12.63
C GLN A 732 42.87 -14.97 -12.95
N LEU A 733 41.92 -15.09 -12.03
CA LEU A 733 40.74 -15.96 -12.08
C LEU A 733 39.59 -15.37 -12.94
N LYS A 734 39.85 -15.23 -14.25
CA LYS A 734 38.97 -14.55 -15.20
C LYS A 734 37.81 -15.43 -15.64
N ARG A 735 38.00 -16.74 -15.82
CA ARG A 735 36.92 -17.70 -16.08
C ARG A 735 35.95 -17.78 -14.91
N VAL A 736 36.45 -17.80 -13.67
CA VAL A 736 35.58 -17.73 -12.48
C VAL A 736 34.76 -16.44 -12.46
N LEU A 737 35.35 -15.29 -12.81
CA LEU A 737 34.61 -14.02 -12.91
C LEU A 737 33.62 -14.00 -14.10
N ALA A 738 33.91 -14.72 -15.19
CA ALA A 738 32.99 -14.93 -16.31
C ALA A 738 31.74 -15.73 -15.89
N ILE A 739 31.88 -16.76 -15.03
CA ILE A 739 30.72 -17.45 -14.41
C ILE A 739 29.83 -16.43 -13.69
N MET A 740 30.42 -15.51 -12.91
CA MET A 740 29.65 -14.46 -12.22
C MET A 740 28.90 -13.56 -13.20
N HIS A 741 29.58 -13.12 -14.26
CA HIS A 741 29.01 -12.16 -15.21
C HIS A 741 27.85 -12.77 -15.99
N GLU A 742 27.96 -14.02 -16.45
CA GLU A 742 26.86 -14.70 -17.15
C GLU A 742 25.69 -15.04 -16.21
N THR A 743 25.99 -15.41 -14.97
CA THR A 743 24.97 -15.63 -13.93
C THR A 743 24.20 -14.33 -13.64
N LEU A 744 24.88 -13.20 -13.47
CA LEU A 744 24.24 -11.89 -13.27
C LEU A 744 23.50 -11.38 -14.51
N ARG A 745 23.91 -11.79 -15.72
CA ARG A 745 23.22 -11.44 -16.97
C ARG A 745 21.80 -12.02 -16.98
N LEU A 746 21.67 -13.33 -16.77
CA LEU A 746 20.35 -14.00 -16.78
C LEU A 746 19.60 -13.81 -15.45
N PHE A 747 20.25 -14.10 -14.32
CA PHE A 747 19.66 -14.21 -12.99
C PHE A 747 20.03 -13.06 -12.04
N GLY A 748 20.43 -11.90 -12.59
CA GLY A 748 20.77 -10.71 -11.81
C GLY A 748 19.67 -10.31 -10.81
N ALA A 749 20.07 -10.12 -9.55
CA ALA A 749 19.17 -9.94 -8.40
C ALA A 749 18.28 -8.69 -8.53
N ALA A 750 18.80 -7.59 -9.09
CA ALA A 750 18.04 -6.39 -9.43
C ALA A 750 17.51 -6.47 -10.87
N ARG A 751 16.19 -6.34 -11.05
CA ARG A 751 15.55 -6.45 -12.38
C ARG A 751 15.31 -5.11 -13.10
N ALA A 752 15.39 -3.98 -12.39
CA ALA A 752 15.26 -2.66 -12.99
C ALA A 752 16.01 -1.56 -12.22
N VAL A 753 16.41 -0.48 -12.92
CA VAL A 753 16.91 0.76 -12.30
C VAL A 753 15.83 1.85 -12.42
N PRO A 754 15.07 2.15 -11.35
CA PRO A 754 13.96 3.11 -11.40
C PRO A 754 14.44 4.57 -11.28
N LYS A 755 14.09 5.37 -12.28
CA LYS A 755 14.29 6.83 -12.35
C LYS A 755 12.94 7.56 -12.40
N THR A 756 12.99 8.88 -12.19
CA THR A 756 11.89 9.80 -12.47
C THR A 756 12.42 11.12 -13.02
N THR A 757 11.62 11.82 -13.81
CA THR A 757 11.92 13.14 -14.37
C THR A 757 11.36 14.25 -13.47
N LEU A 758 12.13 15.31 -13.17
CA LEU A 758 11.64 16.47 -12.38
C LEU A 758 11.07 17.62 -13.22
N VAL A 759 11.41 17.63 -14.50
CA VAL A 759 10.96 18.52 -15.58
C VAL A 759 10.85 17.68 -16.86
N ASP A 760 10.36 18.24 -17.95
CA ASP A 760 10.38 17.54 -19.25
C ASP A 760 11.84 17.27 -19.67
N GLN A 761 12.12 16.07 -20.16
CA GLN A 761 13.46 15.59 -20.46
C GLN A 761 13.51 14.82 -21.76
N THR A 762 14.48 15.12 -22.63
CA THR A 762 14.67 14.36 -23.87
C THR A 762 15.39 13.04 -23.59
N LEU A 763 14.91 11.93 -24.16
CA LEU A 763 15.59 10.63 -24.21
C LEU A 763 15.80 10.21 -25.66
N LYS A 764 17.01 9.78 -26.01
CA LYS A 764 17.31 9.26 -27.35
C LYS A 764 17.23 7.74 -27.37
N VAL A 765 16.43 7.19 -28.28
CA VAL A 765 16.24 5.75 -28.48
C VAL A 765 16.33 5.48 -29.98
N ASN A 766 17.25 4.59 -30.39
CA ASN A 766 17.47 4.20 -31.79
C ASN A 766 17.58 5.39 -32.77
N GLY A 767 18.25 6.46 -32.34
CA GLY A 767 18.46 7.69 -33.10
C GLY A 767 17.36 8.74 -32.93
N THR A 768 16.12 8.33 -32.66
CA THR A 768 14.97 9.21 -32.45
C THR A 768 15.01 9.85 -31.07
N SER A 769 14.66 11.14 -30.99
CA SER A 769 14.58 11.89 -29.72
C SER A 769 13.13 11.99 -29.26
N TYR A 770 12.84 11.54 -28.04
CA TYR A 770 11.51 11.55 -27.43
C TYR A 770 11.49 12.49 -26.22
N THR A 771 10.47 13.32 -26.10
CA THR A 771 10.24 14.13 -24.89
C THR A 771 9.51 13.29 -23.84
N ILE A 772 10.17 13.07 -22.71
CA ILE A 772 9.61 12.41 -21.54
C ILE A 772 9.04 13.50 -20.62
N PRO A 773 7.72 13.57 -20.37
CA PRO A 773 7.13 14.63 -19.56
C PRO A 773 7.58 14.60 -18.10
N LYS A 774 7.54 15.75 -17.43
CA LYS A 774 7.73 15.90 -15.98
C LYS A 774 6.94 14.87 -15.17
N ASN A 775 7.52 14.43 -14.04
CA ASN A 775 6.97 13.44 -13.11
C ASN A 775 6.72 12.05 -13.72
N THR A 776 7.30 11.73 -14.88
CA THR A 776 7.21 10.39 -15.49
C THR A 776 8.22 9.44 -14.86
N PHE A 777 7.76 8.26 -14.47
CA PHE A 777 8.63 7.16 -14.08
C PHE A 777 9.32 6.57 -15.31
N VAL A 778 10.63 6.37 -15.24
CA VAL A 778 11.45 5.75 -16.29
C VAL A 778 12.25 4.60 -15.69
N GLY A 779 11.99 3.37 -16.13
CA GLY A 779 12.71 2.18 -15.69
C GLY A 779 13.73 1.71 -16.73
N VAL A 780 15.00 1.61 -16.36
CA VAL A 780 15.93 0.76 -17.10
C VAL A 780 15.54 -0.69 -16.82
N ASN A 781 15.14 -1.39 -17.87
CA ASN A 781 14.74 -2.80 -17.83
C ASN A 781 15.98 -3.69 -17.92
N LEU A 782 16.64 -3.94 -16.79
CA LEU A 782 17.88 -4.74 -16.74
C LEU A 782 17.65 -6.16 -17.25
N ALA A 783 16.50 -6.74 -16.91
CA ALA A 783 16.10 -8.07 -17.34
C ALA A 783 16.18 -8.22 -18.87
N GLY A 784 15.49 -7.33 -19.60
CA GLY A 784 15.42 -7.40 -21.06
C GLY A 784 16.69 -6.94 -21.74
N LEU A 785 17.32 -5.89 -21.19
CA LEU A 785 18.62 -5.42 -21.63
C LEU A 785 19.67 -6.54 -21.64
N HIS A 786 19.71 -7.35 -20.58
CA HIS A 786 20.66 -8.45 -20.44
C HIS A 786 20.31 -9.69 -21.29
N THR A 787 19.07 -9.83 -21.76
CA THR A 787 18.62 -10.91 -22.65
C THR A 787 18.34 -10.46 -24.08
N SER A 788 18.66 -9.22 -24.44
CA SER A 788 18.34 -8.66 -25.76
C SER A 788 19.21 -9.29 -26.86
N SER A 789 18.59 -9.95 -27.83
CA SER A 789 19.26 -10.48 -29.04
C SER A 789 20.05 -9.41 -29.80
N ALA A 790 19.59 -8.16 -29.80
CA ALA A 790 20.30 -7.02 -30.39
C ALA A 790 21.65 -6.68 -29.71
N SER A 791 21.88 -7.14 -28.47
CA SER A 791 23.16 -6.96 -27.75
C SER A 791 23.93 -8.27 -27.53
N TRP A 792 23.25 -9.41 -27.53
CA TRP A 792 23.80 -10.71 -27.12
C TRP A 792 23.70 -11.82 -28.18
N GLY A 793 23.11 -11.52 -29.35
CA GLY A 793 22.91 -12.46 -30.46
C GLY A 793 21.80 -13.50 -30.21
N ASP A 794 21.65 -14.44 -31.14
CA ASP A 794 20.59 -15.46 -31.10
C ASP A 794 20.71 -16.40 -29.89
N ASN A 795 21.91 -16.50 -29.28
CA ASN A 795 22.14 -17.27 -28.07
C ASN A 795 21.93 -16.46 -26.77
N ALA A 796 21.21 -15.32 -26.81
CA ALA A 796 20.99 -14.46 -25.66
C ALA A 796 20.33 -15.16 -24.45
N LEU A 797 19.48 -16.18 -24.66
CA LEU A 797 18.87 -16.94 -23.57
C LEU A 797 19.73 -18.10 -23.05
N GLN A 798 20.83 -18.44 -23.71
CA GLN A 798 21.75 -19.49 -23.26
C GLN A 798 22.69 -18.94 -22.19
N TRP A 799 22.90 -19.72 -21.12
CA TRP A 799 23.94 -19.44 -20.13
C TRP A 799 25.29 -19.92 -20.69
N LEU A 800 26.07 -18.99 -21.23
CA LEU A 800 27.30 -19.24 -21.98
C LEU A 800 28.46 -18.40 -21.40
N PRO A 801 29.15 -18.86 -20.33
CA PRO A 801 30.22 -18.09 -19.69
C PRO A 801 31.40 -17.73 -20.60
N SER A 802 31.71 -18.54 -21.62
CA SER A 802 32.81 -18.26 -22.56
C SER A 802 32.66 -16.94 -23.32
N ARG A 803 31.43 -16.38 -23.47
CA ARG A 803 31.22 -15.08 -24.13
C ARG A 803 31.95 -13.91 -23.45
N TRP A 804 32.39 -14.11 -22.21
CA TRP A 804 33.09 -13.13 -21.38
C TRP A 804 34.60 -13.25 -21.47
N ILE A 805 35.15 -14.18 -22.25
CA ILE A 805 36.58 -14.39 -22.42
C ILE A 805 36.98 -14.19 -23.88
N THR A 806 38.05 -13.44 -24.09
CA THR A 806 38.79 -13.35 -25.36
C THR A 806 40.24 -13.73 -25.10
N THR A 807 40.83 -14.54 -25.98
CA THR A 807 42.23 -14.97 -25.89
C THR A 807 43.04 -14.25 -26.96
N ASP A 808 44.13 -13.62 -26.56
CA ASP A 808 45.14 -13.07 -27.48
C ASP A 808 46.56 -13.56 -27.12
N GLU A 809 47.58 -13.02 -27.77
CA GLU A 809 48.99 -13.38 -27.57
C GLU A 809 49.48 -13.23 -26.12
N THR A 810 48.79 -12.44 -25.30
CA THR A 810 49.10 -12.24 -23.87
C THR A 810 48.21 -13.07 -22.94
N GLY A 811 47.41 -14.00 -23.49
CA GLY A 811 46.57 -14.93 -22.75
C GLY A 811 45.09 -14.54 -22.71
N GLU A 812 44.35 -15.14 -21.77
CA GLU A 812 42.93 -14.89 -21.58
C GLU A 812 42.67 -13.53 -20.92
N LYS A 813 41.72 -12.78 -21.48
CA LYS A 813 41.23 -11.48 -21.00
C LYS A 813 39.70 -11.47 -20.94
N LEU A 814 39.14 -10.59 -20.11
CA LEU A 814 37.70 -10.35 -20.10
C LEU A 814 37.28 -9.62 -21.39
N ALA A 815 36.29 -10.16 -22.06
CA ALA A 815 35.74 -9.59 -23.29
C ALA A 815 35.11 -8.21 -23.04
N PRO A 816 35.32 -7.22 -23.94
CA PRO A 816 34.66 -5.93 -23.82
C PRO A 816 33.15 -6.06 -24.10
N THR A 817 32.32 -5.55 -23.20
CA THR A 817 30.87 -5.51 -23.42
C THR A 817 30.44 -4.27 -24.22
N PRO A 818 29.40 -4.37 -25.07
CA PRO A 818 28.79 -3.19 -25.68
C PRO A 818 28.33 -2.19 -24.62
N THR A 819 28.60 -0.90 -24.83
CA THR A 819 28.29 0.15 -23.83
C THR A 819 26.80 0.13 -23.48
N GLY A 820 26.52 -0.10 -22.20
CA GLY A 820 25.16 -0.14 -21.67
C GLY A 820 24.45 -1.48 -21.80
N ALA A 821 25.00 -2.50 -22.46
CA ALA A 821 24.36 -3.82 -22.62
C ALA A 821 24.39 -4.67 -21.34
N PHE A 822 25.34 -4.40 -20.43
CA PHE A 822 25.49 -5.10 -19.16
C PHE A 822 25.58 -4.12 -17.99
N LEU A 823 24.56 -4.11 -17.13
CA LEU A 823 24.36 -3.14 -16.06
C LEU A 823 23.90 -3.76 -14.70
N PRO A 824 24.38 -4.94 -14.24
CA PRO A 824 23.89 -5.54 -13.00
C PRO A 824 24.21 -4.71 -11.75
N TRP A 825 25.24 -3.86 -11.79
CA TRP A 825 25.59 -2.88 -10.75
C TRP A 825 25.13 -1.45 -11.10
N ALA A 826 24.27 -1.29 -12.10
CA ALA A 826 24.00 -0.03 -12.82
C ALA A 826 25.28 0.62 -13.39
N ALA A 827 25.19 1.87 -13.85
CA ALA A 827 26.31 2.64 -14.38
C ALA A 827 26.29 4.12 -13.91
N GLY A 828 27.33 4.85 -14.29
CA GLY A 828 27.46 6.28 -14.01
C GLY A 828 27.64 6.58 -12.51
N PRO A 829 27.32 7.80 -12.06
CA PRO A 829 27.62 8.25 -10.69
C PRO A 829 26.95 7.44 -9.56
N ARG A 830 25.92 6.65 -9.87
CA ARG A 830 25.20 5.79 -8.92
C ARG A 830 25.53 4.29 -9.07
N VAL A 831 26.61 3.93 -9.76
CA VAL A 831 27.13 2.54 -9.80
C VAL A 831 27.31 1.99 -8.38
N CYS A 832 27.02 0.69 -8.19
CA CYS A 832 27.14 0.03 -6.89
C CYS A 832 28.56 0.22 -6.32
N PRO A 833 28.71 0.73 -5.07
CA PRO A 833 30.04 0.88 -4.47
C PRO A 833 30.65 -0.49 -4.13
N GLY A 834 29.82 -1.43 -3.65
CA GLY A 834 30.21 -2.82 -3.39
C GLY A 834 30.37 -3.70 -4.65
N LYS A 835 30.52 -3.14 -5.85
CA LYS A 835 30.77 -3.94 -7.07
C LYS A 835 31.99 -4.85 -6.86
N LYS A 836 33.13 -4.25 -6.52
CA LYS A 836 34.40 -4.95 -6.30
C LYS A 836 34.26 -6.00 -5.17
N PHE A 837 33.74 -5.59 -4.01
CA PHE A 837 33.40 -6.47 -2.88
C PHE A 837 32.68 -7.74 -3.35
N SER A 838 31.55 -7.60 -4.06
CA SER A 838 30.76 -8.75 -4.53
C SER A 838 31.50 -9.64 -5.55
N GLN A 839 32.40 -9.07 -6.36
CA GLN A 839 33.22 -9.86 -7.28
C GLN A 839 34.29 -10.66 -6.53
N VAL A 840 34.92 -10.06 -5.51
CA VAL A 840 35.97 -10.69 -4.70
C VAL A 840 35.38 -11.82 -3.85
N GLU A 841 34.26 -11.58 -3.18
CA GLU A 841 33.50 -12.60 -2.44
C GLU A 841 33.12 -13.77 -3.36
N PHE A 842 32.53 -13.49 -4.52
CA PHE A 842 32.12 -14.53 -5.46
C PHE A 842 33.30 -15.37 -5.97
N VAL A 843 34.39 -14.71 -6.41
CA VAL A 843 35.56 -15.41 -6.96
C VAL A 843 36.26 -16.25 -5.88
N ALA A 844 36.37 -15.75 -4.64
CA ALA A 844 36.93 -16.52 -3.52
C ALA A 844 36.12 -17.79 -3.23
N VAL A 845 34.79 -17.66 -3.06
CA VAL A 845 33.91 -18.82 -2.77
C VAL A 845 33.94 -19.84 -3.91
N MET A 846 33.88 -19.37 -5.16
CA MET A 846 33.90 -20.27 -6.33
C MET A 846 35.27 -20.89 -6.58
N ALA A 847 36.38 -20.21 -6.28
CA ALA A 847 37.71 -20.81 -6.32
C ALA A 847 37.87 -21.91 -5.25
N CYS A 848 37.37 -21.69 -4.03
CA CYS A 848 37.32 -22.72 -2.98
C CYS A 848 36.50 -23.94 -3.40
N LEU A 849 35.30 -23.72 -3.98
CA LEU A 849 34.48 -24.78 -4.55
C LEU A 849 35.27 -25.54 -5.62
N LEU A 850 35.68 -24.84 -6.68
CA LEU A 850 36.27 -25.46 -7.87
C LEU A 850 37.60 -26.16 -7.59
N LYS A 851 38.45 -25.68 -6.67
CA LYS A 851 39.76 -26.31 -6.39
C LYS A 851 39.62 -27.68 -5.73
N GLU A 852 38.75 -27.82 -4.74
CA GLU A 852 38.64 -29.05 -3.92
C GLU A 852 37.41 -29.91 -4.23
N TYR A 853 36.38 -29.36 -4.87
CA TYR A 853 35.07 -29.98 -4.99
C TYR A 853 34.40 -29.76 -6.36
N THR A 854 33.46 -30.64 -6.68
CA THR A 854 32.54 -30.53 -7.81
C THR A 854 31.12 -30.62 -7.25
N VAL A 855 30.22 -29.75 -7.71
CA VAL A 855 28.77 -29.92 -7.48
C VAL A 855 28.13 -30.61 -8.67
N GLU A 856 27.28 -31.60 -8.40
CA GLU A 856 26.53 -32.34 -9.42
C GLU A 856 25.05 -32.52 -9.02
N PRO A 857 24.14 -32.83 -9.95
CA PRO A 857 22.76 -33.18 -9.61
C PRO A 857 22.72 -34.44 -8.75
N ASP A 858 21.77 -34.52 -7.81
CA ASP A 858 21.52 -35.74 -7.03
C ASP A 858 20.78 -36.80 -7.87
N ALA A 859 21.54 -37.44 -8.76
CA ALA A 859 21.10 -38.47 -9.68
C ALA A 859 22.24 -39.43 -10.05
N GLU A 860 21.90 -40.63 -10.52
CA GLU A 860 22.87 -41.67 -10.89
C GLU A 860 22.66 -42.16 -12.32
N GLY A 861 23.74 -42.60 -12.96
CA GLY A 861 23.75 -43.08 -14.34
C GLY A 861 23.07 -42.13 -15.32
N ASP A 862 22.25 -42.71 -16.21
CA ASP A 862 21.55 -42.01 -17.30
C ASP A 862 20.57 -40.92 -16.84
N LEU A 863 20.20 -40.91 -15.55
CA LEU A 863 19.32 -39.87 -14.98
C LEU A 863 20.03 -38.53 -14.76
N LYS A 864 21.38 -38.48 -14.78
CA LYS A 864 22.13 -37.23 -14.55
C LYS A 864 21.78 -36.13 -15.55
N GLU A 865 21.65 -36.42 -16.84
CA GLU A 865 21.25 -35.40 -17.82
C GLU A 865 19.84 -34.87 -17.58
N ALA A 866 18.89 -35.76 -17.22
CA ALA A 866 17.52 -35.37 -16.93
C ALA A 866 17.46 -34.46 -15.68
N ALA A 867 18.28 -34.78 -14.66
CA ALA A 867 18.43 -33.96 -13.46
C ALA A 867 19.08 -32.60 -13.77
N SER A 868 20.14 -32.53 -14.59
CA SER A 868 20.72 -31.27 -15.08
C SER A 868 19.70 -30.40 -15.80
N ARG A 869 18.89 -30.98 -16.71
CA ARG A 869 17.79 -30.27 -17.38
C ARG A 869 16.75 -29.76 -16.37
N ALA A 870 16.38 -30.58 -15.38
CA ALA A 870 15.45 -30.16 -14.32
C ALA A 870 15.98 -29.01 -13.45
N LEU A 871 17.29 -29.01 -13.10
CA LEU A 871 17.92 -27.90 -12.38
C LEU A 871 17.87 -26.58 -13.16
N MET A 872 18.09 -26.62 -14.48
CA MET A 872 17.94 -25.43 -15.33
C MET A 872 16.51 -24.89 -15.33
N GLU A 873 15.50 -25.77 -15.40
CA GLU A 873 14.09 -25.35 -15.38
C GLU A 873 13.64 -24.85 -14.00
N GLU A 874 14.14 -25.41 -12.90
CA GLU A 874 13.86 -24.89 -11.55
C GLU A 874 14.61 -23.57 -11.26
N ALA A 875 15.83 -23.36 -11.80
CA ALA A 875 16.48 -22.05 -11.81
C ALA A 875 15.68 -21.01 -12.61
N LYS A 876 15.13 -21.38 -13.76
CA LYS A 876 14.22 -20.53 -14.54
C LYS A 876 12.91 -20.23 -13.79
N GLN A 877 12.42 -21.14 -12.94
CA GLN A 877 11.31 -20.87 -12.03
C GLN A 877 11.76 -19.97 -10.86
N SER A 878 11.91 -18.68 -11.13
CA SER A 878 12.27 -17.65 -10.15
C SER A 878 11.14 -16.64 -9.90
N SER A 879 11.20 -15.95 -8.76
CA SER A 879 10.24 -14.92 -8.35
C SER A 879 10.95 -13.67 -7.81
N PHE A 880 10.34 -12.49 -7.96
CA PHE A 880 10.92 -11.20 -7.59
C PHE A 880 10.39 -10.70 -6.24
N ASN A 881 10.98 -11.23 -5.17
CA ASN A 881 10.69 -10.82 -3.80
C ASN A 881 11.65 -9.73 -3.31
N PHE A 882 11.53 -8.51 -3.88
CA PHE A 882 12.49 -7.38 -3.74
C PHE A 882 13.83 -7.63 -4.46
N LEU A 883 14.31 -8.86 -4.46
CA LEU A 883 15.35 -9.39 -5.34
C LEU A 883 14.83 -10.65 -6.06
N LEU A 884 15.48 -11.02 -7.17
CA LEU A 884 15.21 -12.29 -7.85
C LEU A 884 15.74 -13.47 -7.01
N LYS A 885 14.87 -14.46 -6.78
CA LYS A 885 15.16 -15.68 -6.00
C LYS A 885 14.49 -16.89 -6.66
N VAL A 886 15.12 -18.07 -6.59
CA VAL A 886 14.51 -19.35 -7.00
C VAL A 886 13.19 -19.53 -6.24
N LYS A 887 12.14 -19.97 -6.94
CA LYS A 887 10.77 -20.07 -6.40
C LYS A 887 10.58 -21.34 -5.55
N HIS A 888 11.30 -22.41 -5.90
CA HIS A 888 11.21 -23.73 -5.30
C HIS A 888 12.59 -24.30 -4.88
N PRO A 889 13.35 -23.61 -4.00
CA PRO A 889 14.67 -24.07 -3.57
C PRO A 889 14.64 -25.46 -2.94
N GLU A 890 13.51 -25.89 -2.35
CA GLU A 890 13.33 -27.22 -1.80
C GLU A 890 13.49 -28.35 -2.83
N LYS A 891 13.29 -28.07 -4.12
CA LYS A 891 13.47 -29.03 -5.23
C LYS A 891 14.91 -29.09 -5.75
N ILE A 892 15.74 -28.11 -5.45
CA ILE A 892 17.15 -28.12 -5.84
C ILE A 892 17.86 -29.20 -5.02
N LYS A 893 18.31 -30.28 -5.68
CA LYS A 893 19.05 -31.40 -5.07
C LYS A 893 20.43 -31.52 -5.73
N LEU A 894 21.46 -31.07 -5.01
CA LEU A 894 22.84 -31.11 -5.47
C LEU A 894 23.71 -31.89 -4.49
N ARG A 895 24.62 -32.73 -5.01
CA ARG A 895 25.68 -33.36 -4.24
C ARG A 895 26.97 -32.57 -4.38
N CYS A 896 27.72 -32.43 -3.29
CA CYS A 896 29.08 -31.90 -3.29
C CYS A 896 30.05 -33.10 -3.20
N VAL A 897 30.88 -33.28 -4.21
CA VAL A 897 31.81 -34.41 -4.35
C VAL A 897 33.23 -33.87 -4.33
N ARG A 898 34.13 -34.47 -3.55
CA ARG A 898 35.53 -34.05 -3.51
C ARG A 898 36.23 -34.40 -4.84
N ARG A 899 37.01 -33.48 -5.38
CA ARG A 899 37.87 -33.73 -6.55
C ARG A 899 39.05 -34.63 -6.17
N VAL A 900 39.54 -35.39 -7.13
CA VAL A 900 40.66 -36.34 -7.02
C VAL A 900 41.83 -35.83 -7.85
#